data_AF-A0A7Y5K8E9-F1
#
_entry.id   AF-A0A7Y5K8E9-F1
#
_cell.length_a   1.000
_cell.length_b   1.000
_cell.length_c   1.000
_cell.angle_alpha   90.00
_cell.angle_beta   90.00
_cell.angle_gamma   90.00
#
_symmetry.space_group_name_H-M   'P 1'
#
loop_
_entity.id
_entity.type
_entity.pdbx_description
1 polymer ?
#
loop_
_entity_poly.entity_id
_entity_poly.type
_entity_poly.pdbx_seq_one_letter_code
_entity_poly.pdbx_strand_id
1 'polypeptide(L)'
;MKARNLLPALLLLGSFRILLAQDREACLECHSDPSLTTERAGKQVSLFVDMKKFSKSVHNEVECASCHSEAAVEEFPHPERLAPVNCATCHDEVQLDFDASIHGQALNRKAPYAPTCAECHGTHEILAKNVAESPTFKMNIPYLCGQCHREGAPVANVYNISEHNIIENYSESIHGEGLFKKGLIVSASCTDCHGSHMILPHTLPKSSISLHKIAGTCMKCHSRIEQVHQKIIRGELWEKRPGAIPACTDCHQPHKLRRGSLVLNIADRDCMRCHEKEETHKMVEGQTVSLVVNQNDLSKSVHKTIPCVKCHADIDPKLARPCETANQVDCSNCHAKMAEEYAQSGHGQAHFEKKNDAPYCTTCHGNGHATKSRMDESSPTYRAAIPTLCGECHRKDGKAEKVPGLAEVNVLYDYSSSVHGKGLTEKGLLPVAICTDCHNSHYVLKHTDARSSINPKNIPATCASCHRGIYKDFVKSVHWASDGVGKDDKKLPTCMDCHSAHGITRVEQDAFVTEVTHQCGSCHKELAETYFDTMHGKAYRLGYLKAAKCSDCHGAHAILGVNDPNSAVGLSNVVHTCQKCHADANRRFTGYLTHATHHDKVKYPILYYTYWAMTGLLVSVFGFFGVHTLLWLPRSLTMIREKRKQKKEQHEGRYYIQRFSLAQRITHLFVITSFMSLALTGMMLKFSSMAWAGFLSNLLGGVAVAGKIHRLAAV
;
A
#
# COMPACT_ATOMS: atom_id res chain seq x y z
N MET A 1 -30.87 -30.92 35.67
CA MET A 1 -31.36 -32.31 35.85
C MET A 1 -30.28 -33.02 36.68
N LYS A 2 -30.36 -33.10 38.02
CA LYS A 2 -31.04 -34.15 38.84
C LYS A 2 -30.90 -35.55 38.20
N ALA A 3 -30.36 -36.61 38.81
CA ALA A 3 -30.01 -36.98 40.19
C ALA A 3 -28.99 -38.16 40.09
N ARG A 4 -27.92 -38.33 40.89
CA ARG A 4 -27.78 -38.72 42.31
C ARG A 4 -28.70 -39.87 42.77
N ASN A 5 -28.10 -41.02 43.12
CA ASN A 5 -28.41 -41.94 44.25
C ASN A 5 -27.76 -43.32 44.00
N LEU A 6 -26.79 -43.77 44.81
CA LEU A 6 -26.89 -44.37 46.17
C LEU A 6 -27.25 -45.87 46.13
N LEU A 7 -26.39 -46.73 46.70
CA LEU A 7 -26.65 -47.54 47.91
C LEU A 7 -25.37 -48.34 48.32
N PRO A 8 -25.26 -48.90 49.55
CA PRO A 8 -24.11 -48.72 50.43
C PRO A 8 -23.59 -50.04 51.08
N ALA A 9 -22.80 -49.87 52.13
CA ALA A 9 -22.56 -50.79 53.26
C ALA A 9 -21.50 -51.89 53.08
N LEU A 10 -20.41 -51.79 53.86
CA LEU A 10 -20.30 -52.61 55.07
C LEU A 10 -19.20 -52.04 56.00
N LEU A 11 -19.60 -51.78 57.26
CA LEU A 11 -18.68 -51.55 58.38
C LEU A 11 -17.90 -52.83 58.68
N LEU A 12 -16.58 -52.71 58.82
CA LEU A 12 -15.76 -53.60 59.62
C LEU A 12 -14.83 -52.74 60.48
N LEU A 13 -15.24 -52.55 61.72
CA LEU A 13 -14.42 -52.02 62.80
C LEU A 13 -13.31 -53.03 63.11
N GLY A 14 -12.14 -52.81 62.53
CA GLY A 14 -10.87 -53.39 62.95
C GLY A 14 -10.05 -52.30 63.62
N SER A 15 -9.82 -52.46 64.92
CA SER A 15 -8.99 -51.64 65.81
C SER A 15 -7.72 -51.09 65.15
N PHE A 16 -7.78 -49.83 64.72
CA PHE A 16 -6.61 -49.06 64.30
C PHE A 16 -5.89 -48.59 65.57
N ARG A 17 -4.66 -49.05 65.78
CA ARG A 17 -3.76 -48.46 66.77
C ARG A 17 -3.52 -47.02 66.35
N ILE A 18 -3.99 -46.07 67.15
CA ILE A 18 -3.65 -44.67 67.01
C ILE A 18 -2.16 -44.57 67.36
N LEU A 19 -1.31 -44.47 66.33
CA LEU A 19 0.01 -43.86 66.49
C LEU A 19 -0.26 -42.42 66.94
N LEU A 20 0.04 -42.14 68.20
CA LEU A 20 0.01 -40.78 68.72
C LEU A 20 0.98 -39.95 67.87
N ALA A 21 0.43 -39.08 67.03
CA ALA A 21 1.21 -38.01 66.43
C ALA A 21 1.82 -37.22 67.59
N GLN A 22 3.16 -37.21 67.67
CA GLN A 22 3.84 -36.42 68.68
C GLN A 22 3.52 -34.95 68.44
N ASP A 23 3.15 -34.26 69.52
CA ASP A 23 2.73 -32.87 69.47
C ASP A 23 3.94 -31.97 69.18
N ARG A 24 3.71 -30.92 68.39
CA ARG A 24 4.72 -29.94 67.98
C ARG A 24 5.49 -29.35 69.15
N GLU A 25 4.78 -29.14 70.25
CA GLU A 25 5.23 -28.60 71.51
C GLU A 25 6.42 -29.39 72.05
N ALA A 26 6.40 -30.72 71.94
CA ALA A 26 7.47 -31.59 72.42
C ALA A 26 8.79 -31.36 71.67
N CYS A 27 8.74 -31.07 70.37
CA CYS A 27 9.94 -30.74 69.59
C CYS A 27 10.49 -29.36 70.00
N LEU A 28 9.60 -28.41 70.28
CA LEU A 28 9.96 -27.02 70.55
C LEU A 28 10.51 -26.79 71.95
N GLU A 29 10.34 -27.72 72.89
CA GLU A 29 11.00 -27.66 74.21
C GLU A 29 12.52 -27.52 74.08
N CYS A 30 13.12 -28.22 73.11
CA CYS A 30 14.55 -28.13 72.81
C CYS A 30 14.83 -27.20 71.62
N HIS A 31 14.07 -27.31 70.54
CA HIS A 31 14.39 -26.62 69.28
C HIS A 31 14.00 -25.13 69.24
N SER A 32 13.38 -24.60 70.30
CA SER A 32 13.13 -23.15 70.43
C SER A 32 14.29 -22.37 71.05
N ASP A 33 15.37 -23.04 71.48
CA ASP A 33 16.56 -22.39 72.04
C ASP A 33 17.53 -21.91 70.94
N PRO A 34 17.79 -20.59 70.80
CA PRO A 34 18.74 -20.05 69.82
C PRO A 34 20.20 -20.49 70.03
N SER A 35 20.54 -20.94 71.25
CA SER A 35 21.89 -21.41 71.59
C SER A 35 22.14 -22.87 71.23
N LEU A 36 21.10 -23.61 70.81
CA LEU A 36 21.22 -25.01 70.45
C LEU A 36 22.01 -25.16 69.14
N THR A 37 23.17 -25.81 69.23
CA THR A 37 24.05 -26.09 68.09
C THR A 37 24.51 -27.54 68.10
N THR A 38 24.91 -28.04 66.93
CA THR A 38 25.57 -29.33 66.75
C THR A 38 26.78 -29.17 65.83
N GLU A 39 27.77 -30.05 65.95
CA GLU A 39 28.92 -30.05 65.06
C GLU A 39 28.66 -30.92 63.83
N ARG A 40 28.69 -30.32 62.64
CA ARG A 40 28.60 -31.03 61.36
C ARG A 40 29.80 -30.70 60.50
N ALA A 41 30.59 -31.72 60.15
CA ALA A 41 31.78 -31.59 59.31
C ALA A 41 32.76 -30.49 59.79
N GLY A 42 33.03 -30.42 61.10
CA GLY A 42 33.96 -29.47 61.71
C GLY A 42 33.45 -28.02 61.83
N LYS A 43 32.14 -27.78 61.60
CA LYS A 43 31.50 -26.48 61.78
C LYS A 43 30.32 -26.60 62.75
N GLN A 44 30.18 -25.64 63.65
CA GLN A 44 28.96 -25.51 64.47
C GLN A 44 27.79 -25.06 63.59
N VAL A 45 26.70 -25.81 63.63
CA VAL A 45 25.44 -25.55 62.92
C VAL A 45 24.33 -25.43 63.94
N SER A 46 23.53 -24.36 63.85
CA SER A 46 22.39 -24.17 64.75
C SER A 46 21.27 -25.18 64.45
N LEU A 47 20.68 -25.72 65.51
CA LEU A 47 19.49 -26.58 65.47
C LEU A 47 18.21 -25.82 65.87
N PHE A 48 18.32 -24.50 66.06
CA PHE A 48 17.20 -23.64 66.40
C PHE A 48 16.18 -23.56 65.25
N VAL A 49 14.90 -23.67 65.62
CA VAL A 49 13.76 -23.49 64.72
C VAL A 49 13.01 -22.23 65.12
N ASP A 50 13.09 -21.20 64.27
CA ASP A 50 12.32 -19.97 64.47
C ASP A 50 10.84 -20.19 64.11
N MET A 51 10.02 -20.36 65.13
CA MET A 51 8.58 -20.57 64.96
C MET A 51 7.85 -19.38 64.32
N LYS A 52 8.39 -18.15 64.42
CA LYS A 52 7.79 -16.98 63.74
C LYS A 52 8.01 -17.02 62.23
N LYS A 53 9.08 -17.69 61.79
CA LYS A 53 9.36 -17.94 60.36
C LYS A 53 8.63 -19.17 59.87
N PHE A 54 8.67 -20.27 60.64
CA PHE A 54 7.96 -21.50 60.28
C PHE A 54 6.45 -21.31 60.18
N SER A 55 5.85 -20.48 61.05
CA SER A 55 4.42 -20.17 61.00
C SER A 55 3.98 -19.50 59.69
N LYS A 56 4.91 -18.91 58.93
CA LYS A 56 4.65 -18.31 57.61
C LYS A 56 4.87 -19.31 56.46
N SER A 57 5.42 -20.48 56.75
CA SER A 57 5.63 -21.51 55.74
C SER A 57 4.30 -22.07 55.24
N VAL A 58 4.28 -22.54 54.00
CA VAL A 58 3.15 -23.31 53.45
C VAL A 58 2.92 -24.63 54.18
N HIS A 59 3.92 -25.12 54.92
CA HIS A 59 3.85 -26.35 55.71
C HIS A 59 3.59 -26.07 57.21
N ASN A 60 3.09 -24.89 57.59
CA ASN A 60 2.91 -24.55 59.01
C ASN A 60 1.91 -25.45 59.77
N GLU A 61 1.04 -26.16 59.05
CA GLU A 61 0.09 -27.14 59.60
C GLU A 61 0.64 -28.58 59.60
N VAL A 62 1.86 -28.79 59.08
CA VAL A 62 2.50 -30.11 59.02
C VAL A 62 3.34 -30.32 60.28
N GLU A 63 3.11 -31.44 60.96
CA GLU A 63 3.88 -31.81 62.15
C GLU A 63 5.34 -32.11 61.83
N CYS A 64 6.26 -31.73 62.73
CA CYS A 64 7.71 -31.83 62.50
C CYS A 64 8.13 -33.27 62.15
N ALA A 65 7.57 -34.26 62.84
CA ALA A 65 7.80 -35.68 62.61
C ALA A 65 7.32 -36.18 61.23
N SER A 66 6.42 -35.46 60.56
CA SER A 66 5.95 -35.84 59.21
C SER A 66 7.01 -35.58 58.14
N CYS A 67 7.86 -34.56 58.35
CA CYS A 67 9.02 -34.30 57.51
C CYS A 67 10.28 -35.01 58.04
N HIS A 68 10.44 -35.04 59.35
CA HIS A 68 11.51 -35.72 60.06
C HIS A 68 11.02 -37.04 60.64
N SER A 69 10.74 -38.02 59.77
CA SER A 69 10.20 -39.32 60.19
C SER A 69 11.08 -40.05 61.21
N GLU A 70 12.40 -39.86 61.15
CA GLU A 70 13.35 -40.42 62.10
C GLU A 70 13.33 -39.75 63.49
N ALA A 71 12.66 -38.59 63.62
CA ALA A 71 12.47 -37.91 64.90
C ALA A 71 11.23 -38.42 65.67
N ALA A 72 10.38 -39.23 65.03
CA ALA A 72 9.18 -39.81 65.64
C ALA A 72 9.54 -41.00 66.56
N VAL A 73 10.17 -40.72 67.71
CA VAL A 73 10.64 -41.75 68.66
C VAL A 73 9.74 -41.84 69.88
N GLU A 74 9.51 -43.03 70.43
CA GLU A 74 8.67 -43.20 71.63
C GLU A 74 9.30 -42.59 72.91
N GLU A 75 10.62 -42.51 72.98
CA GLU A 75 11.38 -41.92 74.10
C GLU A 75 12.39 -40.88 73.57
N PHE A 76 12.36 -39.66 74.13
CA PHE A 76 13.31 -38.59 73.81
C PHE A 76 14.62 -38.74 74.60
N PRO A 77 15.78 -38.31 74.03
CA PRO A 77 15.95 -37.61 72.75
C PRO A 77 16.00 -38.54 71.52
N HIS A 78 15.56 -38.03 70.37
CA HIS A 78 15.74 -38.69 69.06
C HIS A 78 17.24 -38.74 68.66
N PRO A 79 17.64 -39.57 67.67
CA PRO A 79 19.03 -39.64 67.22
C PRO A 79 19.64 -38.27 66.89
N GLU A 80 20.90 -38.06 67.27
CA GLU A 80 21.63 -36.77 67.06
C GLU A 80 21.73 -36.40 65.57
N ARG A 81 21.71 -37.40 64.69
CA ARG A 81 21.81 -37.23 63.25
C ARG A 81 20.60 -37.85 62.56
N LEU A 82 19.69 -36.98 62.13
CA LEU A 82 18.57 -37.33 61.27
C LEU A 82 18.99 -37.34 59.80
N ALA A 83 18.36 -38.20 59.00
CA ALA A 83 18.44 -38.18 57.55
C ALA A 83 17.89 -36.86 56.98
N PRO A 84 18.39 -36.41 55.81
CA PRO A 84 17.81 -35.27 55.10
C PRO A 84 16.34 -35.52 54.74
N VAL A 85 15.51 -34.49 54.87
CA VAL A 85 14.09 -34.55 54.54
C VAL A 85 13.90 -34.86 53.06
N ASN A 86 13.09 -35.89 52.76
CA ASN A 86 12.75 -36.26 51.39
C ASN A 86 11.40 -35.66 50.98
N CYS A 87 11.45 -34.58 50.21
CA CYS A 87 10.27 -33.87 49.71
C CYS A 87 9.40 -34.75 48.79
N ALA A 88 9.98 -35.75 48.11
CA ALA A 88 9.29 -36.61 47.15
C ALA A 88 8.25 -37.53 47.79
N THR A 89 8.27 -37.68 49.12
CA THR A 89 7.25 -38.45 49.86
C THR A 89 5.84 -37.87 49.69
N CYS A 90 5.75 -36.54 49.53
CA CYS A 90 4.49 -35.84 49.27
C CYS A 90 4.46 -35.10 47.92
N HIS A 91 5.62 -34.84 47.31
CA HIS A 91 5.75 -34.14 46.02
C HIS A 91 6.35 -35.04 44.93
N ASP A 92 5.76 -36.22 44.73
CA ASP A 92 6.24 -37.26 43.82
C ASP A 92 6.21 -36.85 42.33
N GLU A 93 5.12 -36.24 41.86
CA GLU A 93 5.03 -35.76 40.47
C GLU A 93 6.11 -34.70 40.15
N VAL A 94 6.32 -33.76 41.07
CA VAL A 94 7.32 -32.69 40.92
C VAL A 94 8.74 -33.26 41.00
N GLN A 95 8.95 -34.29 41.81
CA GLN A 95 10.22 -35.00 41.89
C GLN A 95 10.59 -35.62 40.54
N LEU A 96 9.64 -36.26 39.85
CA LEU A 96 9.87 -36.84 38.52
C LEU A 96 10.31 -35.78 37.50
N ASP A 97 9.67 -34.62 37.49
CA ASP A 97 10.04 -33.50 36.61
C ASP A 97 11.45 -32.97 36.93
N PHE A 98 11.77 -32.84 38.22
CA PHE A 98 13.09 -32.40 38.66
C PHE A 98 14.19 -33.41 38.29
N ASP A 99 13.97 -34.71 38.51
CA ASP A 99 14.92 -35.76 38.18
C ASP A 99 15.19 -35.86 36.67
N ALA A 100 14.17 -35.57 35.85
CA ALA A 100 14.31 -35.49 34.40
C ALA A 100 15.06 -34.22 33.94
N SER A 101 15.10 -33.17 34.76
CA SER A 101 15.78 -31.91 34.44
C SER A 101 17.31 -32.04 34.47
N ILE A 102 18.00 -31.04 33.91
CA ILE A 102 19.46 -30.98 33.96
C ILE A 102 19.98 -30.85 35.40
N HIS A 103 19.24 -30.20 36.29
CA HIS A 103 19.62 -30.05 37.71
C HIS A 103 19.47 -31.35 38.48
N GLY A 104 18.35 -32.06 38.35
CA GLY A 104 18.16 -33.36 38.99
C GLY A 104 19.10 -34.42 38.45
N GLN A 105 19.36 -34.44 37.14
CA GLN A 105 20.39 -35.32 36.57
C GLN A 105 21.79 -35.03 37.12
N ALA A 106 22.13 -33.75 37.34
CA ALA A 106 23.39 -33.38 37.97
C ALA A 106 23.45 -33.81 39.45
N LEU A 107 22.36 -33.62 40.20
CA LEU A 107 22.26 -34.01 41.60
C LEU A 107 22.38 -35.54 41.78
N ASN A 108 21.68 -36.30 40.94
CA ASN A 108 21.72 -37.77 40.94
C ASN A 108 23.11 -38.33 40.60
N ARG A 109 23.92 -37.58 39.85
CA ARG A 109 25.33 -37.89 39.56
C ARG A 109 26.30 -37.41 40.63
N LYS A 110 25.81 -36.80 41.72
CA LYS A 110 26.61 -36.16 42.77
C LYS A 110 27.58 -35.12 42.20
N ALA A 111 27.16 -34.41 41.16
CA ALA A 111 27.98 -33.42 40.50
C ALA A 111 28.19 -32.21 41.43
N PRO A 112 29.39 -31.60 41.45
CA PRO A 112 29.66 -30.42 42.29
C PRO A 112 28.67 -29.28 42.02
N TYR A 113 28.18 -28.63 43.07
CA TYR A 113 27.27 -27.47 42.99
C TYR A 113 25.92 -27.76 42.31
N ALA A 114 25.50 -29.04 42.22
CA ALA A 114 24.16 -29.38 41.76
C ALA A 114 23.11 -28.95 42.79
N PRO A 115 22.07 -28.20 42.40
CA PRO A 115 21.16 -27.63 43.36
C PRO A 115 20.16 -28.64 43.92
N THR A 116 19.74 -28.42 45.16
CA THR A 116 18.69 -29.21 45.82
C THR A 116 17.37 -28.44 45.92
N CYS A 117 16.29 -29.13 46.28
CA CYS A 117 14.99 -28.47 46.51
C CYS A 117 15.11 -27.32 47.53
N ALA A 118 15.90 -27.54 48.59
CA ALA A 118 16.09 -26.58 49.67
C ALA A 118 16.87 -25.33 49.24
N GLU A 119 17.76 -25.43 48.26
CA GLU A 119 18.49 -24.26 47.74
C GLU A 119 17.57 -23.32 46.95
N CYS A 120 16.51 -23.88 46.33
CA CYS A 120 15.53 -23.09 45.59
C CYS A 120 14.35 -22.60 46.45
N HIS A 121 13.87 -23.41 47.39
CA HIS A 121 12.65 -23.14 48.16
C HIS A 121 12.90 -22.73 49.62
N GLY A 122 14.10 -22.97 50.14
CA GLY A 122 14.40 -22.88 51.57
C GLY A 122 14.13 -24.20 52.31
N THR A 123 14.32 -24.19 53.63
CA THR A 123 14.15 -25.36 54.50
C THR A 123 12.87 -25.27 55.33
N HIS A 124 12.91 -24.61 56.50
CA HIS A 124 11.76 -24.43 57.39
C HIS A 124 10.96 -23.15 57.09
N GLU A 125 11.44 -22.30 56.19
CA GLU A 125 10.79 -21.05 55.77
C GLU A 125 10.34 -21.10 54.31
N ILE A 126 9.73 -22.23 53.89
CA ILE A 126 9.22 -22.39 52.52
C ILE A 126 7.96 -21.53 52.35
N LEU A 127 8.10 -20.41 51.65
CA LEU A 127 7.02 -19.45 51.39
C LEU A 127 6.33 -19.72 50.05
N ALA A 128 5.02 -19.45 49.99
CA ALA A 128 4.26 -19.58 48.74
C ALA A 128 4.80 -18.65 47.65
N LYS A 129 4.77 -19.10 46.39
CA LYS A 129 5.33 -18.37 45.21
C LYS A 129 4.70 -17.01 44.93
N ASN A 130 3.58 -16.67 45.57
CA ASN A 130 2.86 -15.39 45.44
C ASN A 130 3.20 -14.40 46.56
N VAL A 131 4.02 -14.80 47.54
CA VAL A 131 4.52 -13.95 48.63
C VAL A 131 5.81 -13.28 48.18
N ALA A 132 5.92 -11.96 48.33
CA ALA A 132 7.02 -11.16 47.79
C ALA A 132 8.39 -11.57 48.34
N GLU A 133 8.43 -12.06 49.58
CA GLU A 133 9.62 -12.54 50.26
C GLU A 133 10.05 -13.95 49.83
N SER A 134 9.22 -14.68 49.08
CA SER A 134 9.55 -16.03 48.61
C SER A 134 10.69 -15.99 47.59
N PRO A 135 11.73 -16.84 47.69
CA PRO A 135 12.75 -16.97 46.65
C PRO A 135 12.17 -17.30 45.26
N THR A 136 11.03 -18.00 45.24
CA THR A 136 10.32 -18.40 44.02
C THR A 136 9.27 -17.40 43.55
N PHE A 137 9.17 -16.24 44.23
CA PHE A 137 8.36 -15.13 43.75
C PHE A 137 8.88 -14.63 42.42
N LYS A 138 7.97 -14.27 41.51
CA LYS A 138 8.28 -13.90 40.12
C LYS A 138 9.45 -12.92 39.97
N MET A 139 9.48 -11.89 40.82
CA MET A 139 10.53 -10.85 40.81
C MET A 139 11.88 -11.35 41.33
N ASN A 140 11.87 -12.40 42.16
CA ASN A 140 13.05 -12.96 42.79
C ASN A 140 13.68 -14.10 41.96
N ILE A 141 12.93 -14.68 41.01
CA ILE A 141 13.40 -15.77 40.14
C ILE A 141 14.74 -15.47 39.45
N PRO A 142 14.96 -14.31 38.80
CA PRO A 142 16.24 -14.06 38.14
C PRO A 142 17.40 -13.98 39.15
N TYR A 143 17.15 -13.45 40.36
CA TYR A 143 18.15 -13.45 41.42
C TYR A 143 18.45 -14.85 41.95
N LEU A 144 17.40 -15.68 42.14
CA LEU A 144 17.53 -17.07 42.54
C LEU A 144 18.39 -17.86 41.55
N CYS A 145 18.05 -17.82 40.27
CA CYS A 145 18.86 -18.47 39.22
C CYS A 145 20.27 -17.88 39.16
N GLY A 146 20.39 -16.56 39.35
CA GLY A 146 21.64 -15.82 39.36
C GLY A 146 22.58 -16.16 40.52
N GLN A 147 22.14 -16.86 41.58
CA GLN A 147 23.05 -17.31 42.64
C GLN A 147 24.13 -18.27 42.09
N CYS A 148 23.74 -19.09 41.10
CA CYS A 148 24.61 -20.06 40.45
C CYS A 148 24.94 -19.69 38.99
N HIS A 149 24.01 -19.06 38.25
CA HIS A 149 24.15 -18.74 36.82
C HIS A 149 24.55 -17.27 36.56
N ARG A 150 25.42 -16.72 37.40
CA ARG A 150 26.06 -15.42 37.18
C ARG A 150 27.55 -15.57 36.98
N GLU A 151 28.16 -14.55 36.40
CA GLU A 151 29.59 -14.48 36.18
C GLU A 151 30.34 -14.54 37.51
N GLY A 152 31.39 -15.36 37.53
CA GLY A 152 32.20 -15.60 38.73
C GLY A 152 31.59 -16.59 39.74
N ALA A 153 30.37 -17.11 39.51
CA ALA A 153 29.83 -18.19 40.33
C ALA A 153 30.60 -19.50 40.10
N PRO A 154 30.76 -20.37 41.12
CA PRO A 154 31.47 -21.64 40.98
C PRO A 154 30.97 -22.52 39.83
N VAL A 155 29.65 -22.54 39.60
CA VAL A 155 29.01 -23.30 38.51
C VAL A 155 29.46 -22.79 37.13
N ALA A 156 29.55 -21.47 36.94
CA ALA A 156 29.98 -20.87 35.68
C ALA A 156 31.46 -21.15 35.35
N ASN A 157 32.30 -21.40 36.37
CA ASN A 157 33.72 -21.71 36.20
C ASN A 157 33.99 -23.21 36.02
N VAL A 158 33.13 -24.08 36.58
CA VAL A 158 33.30 -25.54 36.55
C VAL A 158 32.63 -26.17 35.32
N TYR A 159 31.52 -25.58 34.85
CA TYR A 159 30.77 -26.08 33.71
C TYR A 159 30.91 -25.13 32.51
N ASN A 160 31.13 -25.68 31.32
CA ASN A 160 31.22 -24.89 30.10
C ASN A 160 29.82 -24.42 29.64
N ILE A 161 29.37 -23.28 30.18
CA ILE A 161 28.09 -22.66 29.85
C ILE A 161 28.29 -21.70 28.66
N SER A 162 27.49 -21.87 27.61
CA SER A 162 27.65 -21.11 26.36
C SER A 162 27.27 -19.63 26.47
N GLU A 163 26.39 -19.28 27.40
CA GLU A 163 25.90 -17.92 27.60
C GLU A 163 26.59 -17.24 28.78
N HIS A 164 26.91 -15.96 28.60
CA HIS A 164 27.61 -15.10 29.56
C HIS A 164 26.84 -13.79 29.73
N ASN A 165 27.04 -13.13 30.86
CA ASN A 165 26.35 -11.95 31.38
C ASN A 165 24.83 -12.12 31.38
N ILE A 166 24.33 -13.32 31.72
CA ILE A 166 22.92 -13.69 31.50
C ILE A 166 21.99 -12.80 32.31
N ILE A 167 22.30 -12.56 33.59
CA ILE A 167 21.47 -11.73 34.47
C ILE A 167 21.48 -10.27 34.03
N GLU A 168 22.65 -9.74 33.70
CA GLU A 168 22.81 -8.37 33.18
C GLU A 168 22.00 -8.21 31.89
N ASN A 169 22.24 -9.06 30.89
CA ASN A 169 21.56 -8.97 29.60
C ASN A 169 20.04 -9.18 29.73
N TYR A 170 19.58 -10.09 30.59
CA TYR A 170 18.15 -10.26 30.85
C TYR A 170 17.55 -8.99 31.48
N SER A 171 18.23 -8.38 32.44
CA SER A 171 17.77 -7.15 33.11
C SER A 171 17.62 -5.96 32.15
N GLU A 172 18.40 -5.93 31.08
CA GLU A 172 18.32 -4.94 30.00
C GLU A 172 17.29 -5.29 28.91
N SER A 173 16.80 -6.53 28.87
CA SER A 173 15.76 -6.94 27.93
C SER A 173 14.42 -6.26 28.24
N ILE A 174 13.50 -6.24 27.27
CA ILE A 174 12.15 -5.68 27.51
C ILE A 174 11.38 -6.44 28.60
N HIS A 175 11.65 -7.74 28.76
CA HIS A 175 11.07 -8.55 29.83
C HIS A 175 11.68 -8.19 31.19
N GLY A 176 13.00 -8.00 31.26
CA GLY A 176 13.69 -7.56 32.47
C GLY A 176 13.36 -6.11 32.86
N GLU A 177 13.24 -5.19 31.90
CA GLU A 177 12.74 -3.83 32.13
C GLU A 177 11.30 -3.86 32.68
N GLY A 178 10.44 -4.67 32.05
CA GLY A 178 9.07 -4.87 32.52
C GLY A 178 9.02 -5.40 33.96
N LEU A 179 9.82 -6.43 34.26
CA LEU A 179 9.89 -7.03 35.57
C LEU A 179 10.50 -6.06 36.60
N PHE A 180 11.75 -5.66 36.45
CA PHE A 180 12.49 -4.89 37.46
C PHE A 180 12.19 -3.40 37.50
N LYS A 181 12.08 -2.73 36.34
CA LYS A 181 11.93 -1.27 36.30
C LYS A 181 10.46 -0.84 36.37
N LYS A 182 9.54 -1.66 35.86
CA LYS A 182 8.10 -1.36 35.84
C LYS A 182 7.29 -2.18 36.85
N GLY A 183 7.89 -3.14 37.54
CA GLY A 183 7.22 -3.94 38.58
C GLY A 183 6.14 -4.87 38.03
N LEU A 184 6.19 -5.23 36.75
CA LEU A 184 5.16 -6.03 36.09
C LEU A 184 5.43 -7.52 36.29
N ILE A 185 4.76 -8.15 37.26
CA ILE A 185 4.87 -9.61 37.51
C ILE A 185 4.32 -10.48 36.37
N VAL A 186 3.64 -9.88 35.39
CA VAL A 186 3.21 -10.54 34.14
C VAL A 186 4.35 -10.66 33.13
N SER A 187 5.44 -9.93 33.31
CA SER A 187 6.63 -10.03 32.44
C SER A 187 7.27 -11.41 32.55
N ALA A 188 7.74 -11.93 31.42
CA ALA A 188 8.39 -13.24 31.37
C ALA A 188 9.70 -13.24 32.17
N SER A 189 9.87 -14.26 33.00
CA SER A 189 11.06 -14.59 33.79
C SER A 189 11.71 -15.87 33.27
N CYS A 190 12.83 -16.28 33.87
CA CYS A 190 13.60 -17.45 33.45
C CYS A 190 12.72 -18.71 33.32
N THR A 191 11.82 -18.93 34.28
CA THR A 191 10.97 -20.14 34.34
C THR A 191 9.87 -20.18 33.30
N ASP A 192 9.45 -19.03 32.74
CA ASP A 192 8.40 -19.00 31.72
C ASP A 192 8.88 -19.56 30.38
N CYS A 193 10.18 -19.39 30.11
CA CYS A 193 10.85 -19.92 28.93
C CYS A 193 11.43 -21.31 29.20
N HIS A 194 12.18 -21.48 30.30
CA HIS A 194 12.96 -22.70 30.56
C HIS A 194 12.22 -23.79 31.35
N GLY A 195 11.10 -23.46 32.01
CA GLY A 195 10.45 -24.32 33.00
C GLY A 195 10.95 -24.06 34.43
N SER A 196 10.18 -24.49 35.43
CA SER A 196 10.53 -24.31 36.86
C SER A 196 11.23 -25.53 37.45
N HIS A 197 10.63 -26.72 37.28
CA HIS A 197 11.18 -27.98 37.79
C HIS A 197 11.76 -28.85 36.67
N MET A 198 11.18 -28.81 35.46
CA MET A 198 11.72 -29.48 34.27
C MET A 198 12.51 -28.51 33.38
N ILE A 199 13.78 -28.28 33.72
CA ILE A 199 14.71 -27.46 32.92
C ILE A 199 15.54 -28.35 32.00
N LEU A 200 15.37 -28.21 30.67
CA LEU A 200 16.03 -29.02 29.66
C LEU A 200 16.90 -28.17 28.70
N PRO A 201 18.05 -28.67 28.23
CA PRO A 201 18.87 -27.98 27.24
C PRO A 201 18.12 -27.80 25.90
N HIS A 202 18.42 -26.71 25.19
CA HIS A 202 17.77 -26.34 23.91
C HIS A 202 17.97 -27.36 22.79
N THR A 203 18.99 -28.21 22.90
CA THR A 203 19.30 -29.28 21.93
C THR A 203 18.31 -30.45 22.01
N LEU A 204 17.60 -30.61 23.12
CA LEU A 204 16.62 -31.68 23.27
C LEU A 204 15.27 -31.27 22.66
N PRO A 205 14.68 -32.07 21.74
CA PRO A 205 13.38 -31.75 21.13
C PRO A 205 12.22 -31.56 22.12
N LYS A 206 12.32 -32.16 23.31
CA LYS A 206 11.30 -32.01 24.35
C LYS A 206 11.35 -30.64 25.05
N SER A 207 12.50 -29.95 25.01
CA SER A 207 12.70 -28.66 25.67
C SER A 207 11.78 -27.59 25.11
N SER A 208 11.21 -26.77 26.00
CA SER A 208 10.37 -25.61 25.67
C SER A 208 11.10 -24.58 24.80
N ILE A 209 12.42 -24.52 24.90
CA ILE A 209 13.28 -23.62 24.14
C ILE A 209 13.95 -24.30 22.94
N SER A 210 13.53 -25.51 22.58
CA SER A 210 14.03 -26.16 21.36
C SER A 210 13.50 -25.47 20.11
N LEU A 211 14.21 -25.59 18.99
CA LEU A 211 13.83 -24.99 17.70
C LEU A 211 12.40 -25.35 17.25
N HIS A 212 11.90 -26.52 17.65
CA HIS A 212 10.56 -26.99 17.31
C HIS A 212 9.46 -26.46 18.26
N LYS A 213 9.81 -26.07 19.50
CA LYS A 213 8.83 -25.65 20.52
C LYS A 213 8.91 -24.17 20.90
N ILE A 214 9.98 -23.47 20.50
CA ILE A 214 10.26 -22.09 20.91
C ILE A 214 9.14 -21.11 20.49
N ALA A 215 8.58 -21.27 19.28
CA ALA A 215 7.46 -20.45 18.82
C ALA A 215 6.23 -20.63 19.73
N GLY A 216 5.87 -21.88 20.03
CA GLY A 216 4.79 -22.21 20.97
C GLY A 216 5.03 -21.64 22.36
N THR A 217 6.28 -21.63 22.85
CA THR A 217 6.64 -21.03 24.14
C THR A 217 6.39 -19.53 24.17
N CYS A 218 6.80 -18.79 23.13
CA CYS A 218 6.52 -17.35 23.01
C CYS A 218 5.01 -17.07 22.89
N MET A 219 4.30 -17.88 22.12
CA MET A 219 2.87 -17.70 21.84
C MET A 219 1.95 -17.95 23.05
N LYS A 220 2.45 -18.57 24.12
CA LYS A 220 1.74 -18.64 25.42
C LYS A 220 1.31 -17.27 25.91
N CYS A 221 2.14 -16.24 25.67
CA CYS A 221 1.84 -14.85 26.02
C CYS A 221 1.62 -13.97 24.78
N HIS A 222 2.36 -14.21 23.71
CA HIS A 222 2.26 -13.44 22.45
C HIS A 222 1.28 -14.08 21.46
N SER A 223 0.04 -14.30 21.88
CA SER A 223 -0.98 -15.01 21.09
C SER A 223 -1.36 -14.31 19.78
N ARG A 224 -1.18 -12.99 19.68
CA ARG A 224 -1.42 -12.21 18.45
C ARG A 224 -0.16 -11.94 17.65
N ILE A 225 0.95 -12.61 17.94
CA ILE A 225 2.23 -12.33 17.27
C ILE A 225 2.10 -12.46 15.75
N GLU A 226 1.30 -13.38 15.22
CA GLU A 226 1.07 -13.51 13.77
C GLU A 226 0.38 -12.30 13.13
N GLN A 227 -0.44 -11.56 13.89
CA GLN A 227 -1.15 -10.38 13.39
C GLN A 227 -0.27 -9.11 13.42
N VAL A 228 0.70 -9.06 14.33
CA VAL A 228 1.55 -7.89 14.59
C VAL A 228 2.99 -8.05 14.11
N HIS A 229 3.46 -9.27 13.92
CA HIS A 229 4.75 -9.56 13.29
C HIS A 229 4.70 -9.08 11.84
N GLN A 230 5.83 -8.63 11.30
CA GLN A 230 5.90 -8.08 9.95
C GLN A 230 5.19 -9.06 8.99
N LYS A 231 4.18 -8.58 8.24
CA LYS A 231 3.34 -9.33 7.26
C LYS A 231 4.12 -9.89 6.04
N ILE A 232 5.41 -10.03 6.25
CA ILE A 232 6.46 -10.57 5.41
C ILE A 232 6.34 -12.11 5.51
N ILE A 233 6.31 -12.68 6.71
CA ILE A 233 6.40 -14.15 6.92
C ILE A 233 5.03 -14.84 7.03
N ARG A 234 4.88 -16.05 6.49
CA ARG A 234 3.72 -16.94 6.72
C ARG A 234 3.81 -17.65 8.08
N GLY A 235 3.09 -17.17 9.09
CA GLY A 235 3.12 -17.70 10.48
C GLY A 235 2.83 -19.19 10.60
N GLU A 236 1.91 -19.72 9.80
CA GLU A 236 1.57 -21.15 9.75
C GLU A 236 2.76 -22.08 9.48
N LEU A 237 3.84 -21.57 8.87
CA LEU A 237 5.04 -22.36 8.60
C LEU A 237 5.83 -22.70 9.87
N TRP A 238 5.72 -21.91 10.96
CA TRP A 238 6.35 -22.26 12.23
C TRP A 238 5.78 -23.55 12.84
N GLU A 239 4.50 -23.83 12.60
CA GLU A 239 3.83 -25.04 13.09
C GLU A 239 3.97 -26.20 12.09
N LYS A 240 3.73 -25.93 10.80
CA LYS A 240 3.67 -26.99 9.77
C LYS A 240 5.04 -27.45 9.27
N ARG A 241 6.02 -26.55 9.21
CA ARG A 241 7.38 -26.82 8.70
C ARG A 241 8.45 -26.08 9.52
N PRO A 242 8.71 -26.49 10.78
CA PRO A 242 9.73 -25.88 11.62
C PRO A 242 11.10 -25.83 10.91
N GLY A 243 11.69 -24.62 10.82
CA GLY A 243 12.96 -24.39 10.13
C GLY A 243 12.86 -23.87 8.69
N ALA A 244 11.70 -23.98 8.03
CA ALA A 244 11.46 -23.41 6.70
C ALA A 244 11.44 -21.87 6.69
N ILE A 245 11.20 -21.27 7.85
CA ILE A 245 11.27 -19.82 8.10
C ILE A 245 12.11 -19.56 9.37
N PRO A 246 12.75 -18.39 9.50
CA PRO A 246 13.51 -18.05 10.71
C PRO A 246 12.67 -18.19 11.99
N ALA A 247 13.22 -18.82 13.04
CA ALA A 247 12.58 -18.87 14.35
C ALA A 247 12.59 -17.47 14.98
N CYS A 248 11.71 -17.21 15.96
CA CYS A 248 11.66 -15.92 16.65
C CYS A 248 13.03 -15.51 17.20
N THR A 249 13.79 -16.49 17.71
CA THR A 249 15.12 -16.32 18.30
C THR A 249 16.22 -15.98 17.30
N ASP A 250 16.01 -16.21 16.00
CA ASP A 250 16.97 -15.88 14.95
C ASP A 250 17.11 -14.35 14.79
N CYS A 251 16.01 -13.63 15.04
CA CYS A 251 15.93 -12.18 14.98
C CYS A 251 15.90 -11.52 16.36
N HIS A 252 15.30 -12.19 17.35
CA HIS A 252 15.14 -11.71 18.73
C HIS A 252 15.90 -12.62 19.70
N GLN A 253 17.14 -12.26 20.05
CA GLN A 253 17.86 -13.00 21.08
C GLN A 253 17.21 -12.76 22.46
N PRO A 254 16.77 -13.80 23.19
CA PRO A 254 16.09 -13.63 24.47
C PRO A 254 17.03 -13.16 25.60
N HIS A 255 18.33 -13.42 25.45
CA HIS A 255 19.36 -13.17 26.47
C HIS A 255 20.36 -12.09 26.06
N LYS A 256 20.18 -11.36 24.95
CA LYS A 256 21.10 -10.32 24.48
C LYS A 256 20.34 -9.28 23.64
N LEU A 257 20.79 -8.03 23.68
CA LEU A 257 20.24 -6.93 22.85
C LEU A 257 20.73 -6.94 21.39
N ARG A 258 21.73 -7.77 21.02
CA ARG A 258 22.34 -7.78 19.68
C ARG A 258 21.92 -8.98 18.84
N ARG A 259 21.65 -8.71 17.55
CA ARG A 259 21.25 -9.70 16.53
C ARG A 259 22.46 -10.54 16.11
N GLY A 260 22.55 -11.76 16.64
CA GLY A 260 23.35 -12.84 16.09
C GLY A 260 22.47 -14.07 15.89
N SER A 261 22.44 -14.66 14.71
CA SER A 261 21.62 -15.86 14.46
C SER A 261 22.23 -17.06 15.19
N LEU A 262 21.43 -17.74 16.01
CA LEU A 262 21.76 -19.01 16.62
C LEU A 262 21.03 -20.10 15.83
N VAL A 263 21.77 -20.91 15.04
CA VAL A 263 21.55 -22.35 14.76
C VAL A 263 21.60 -22.80 13.27
N LEU A 264 22.27 -23.96 13.09
CA LEU A 264 22.37 -24.95 11.97
C LEU A 264 23.46 -24.76 10.88
N ASN A 265 24.70 -25.07 11.26
CA ASN A 265 25.74 -25.92 10.61
C ASN A 265 26.11 -25.82 9.11
N ILE A 266 25.67 -24.83 8.33
CA ILE A 266 26.38 -24.44 7.08
C ILE A 266 26.54 -22.94 7.11
N ALA A 267 27.79 -22.47 7.14
CA ALA A 267 28.07 -21.05 7.05
C ALA A 267 28.03 -20.62 5.58
N ASP A 268 27.64 -19.38 5.29
CA ASP A 268 27.59 -18.86 3.91
C ASP A 268 28.93 -19.04 3.17
N ARG A 269 30.06 -19.03 3.90
CA ARG A 269 31.40 -19.32 3.37
C ARG A 269 31.50 -20.69 2.69
N ASP A 270 30.77 -21.69 3.19
CA ASP A 270 30.80 -23.06 2.65
C ASP A 270 30.11 -23.11 1.29
N CYS A 271 29.04 -22.33 1.11
CA CYS A 271 28.39 -22.13 -0.18
C CYS A 271 29.31 -21.37 -1.14
N MET A 272 29.92 -20.28 -0.67
CA MET A 272 30.75 -19.40 -1.51
C MET A 272 32.00 -20.09 -2.06
N ARG A 273 32.58 -21.08 -1.36
CA ARG A 273 33.72 -21.88 -1.87
C ARG A 273 33.52 -22.47 -3.27
N CYS A 274 32.27 -22.73 -3.64
CA CYS A 274 31.91 -23.17 -4.99
C CYS A 274 31.32 -22.00 -5.77
N HIS A 275 30.33 -21.30 -5.19
CA HIS A 275 29.54 -20.31 -5.91
C HIS A 275 30.26 -18.99 -6.25
N GLU A 276 31.46 -18.74 -5.73
CA GLU A 276 32.28 -17.58 -6.13
C GLU A 276 33.04 -17.81 -7.45
N LYS A 277 33.18 -19.07 -7.90
CA LYS A 277 33.99 -19.42 -9.07
C LYS A 277 33.19 -19.26 -10.36
N GLU A 278 33.74 -18.52 -11.33
CA GLU A 278 33.08 -18.22 -12.62
C GLU A 278 32.69 -19.46 -13.42
N GLU A 279 33.38 -20.58 -13.21
CA GLU A 279 33.17 -21.86 -13.90
C GLU A 279 31.97 -22.65 -13.34
N THR A 280 31.32 -22.17 -12.28
CA THR A 280 30.23 -22.90 -11.63
C THR A 280 28.94 -22.80 -12.43
N HIS A 281 28.52 -23.92 -13.01
CA HIS A 281 27.33 -24.01 -13.84
C HIS A 281 26.50 -25.25 -13.49
N LYS A 282 25.19 -25.20 -13.77
CA LYS A 282 24.34 -26.39 -13.84
C LYS A 282 23.68 -26.51 -15.21
N MET A 283 23.35 -27.73 -15.58
CA MET A 283 22.52 -28.03 -16.75
C MET A 283 21.06 -28.07 -16.32
N VAL A 284 20.23 -27.21 -16.90
CA VAL A 284 18.76 -27.25 -16.74
C VAL A 284 18.14 -27.37 -18.12
N GLU A 285 17.38 -28.44 -18.37
CA GLU A 285 16.69 -28.67 -19.64
C GLU A 285 17.60 -28.56 -20.89
N GLY A 286 18.87 -28.97 -20.75
CA GLY A 286 19.86 -28.93 -21.84
C GLY A 286 20.55 -27.56 -22.04
N GLN A 287 20.25 -26.55 -21.22
CA GLN A 287 20.92 -25.25 -21.22
C GLN A 287 21.86 -25.10 -20.03
N THR A 288 23.04 -24.54 -20.28
CA THR A 288 24.03 -24.21 -19.24
C THR A 288 23.62 -22.93 -18.53
N VAL A 289 23.31 -23.03 -17.24
CA VAL A 289 22.95 -21.91 -16.38
C VAL A 289 24.07 -21.66 -15.38
N SER A 290 24.58 -20.42 -15.34
CA SER A 290 25.58 -20.01 -14.35
C SER A 290 24.99 -20.02 -12.94
N LEU A 291 25.77 -20.56 -12.00
CA LEU A 291 25.46 -20.59 -10.57
C LEU A 291 26.34 -19.60 -9.78
N VAL A 292 27.05 -18.73 -10.47
CA VAL A 292 27.96 -17.77 -9.85
C VAL A 292 27.17 -16.78 -9.01
N VAL A 293 27.61 -16.58 -7.77
CA VAL A 293 27.07 -15.57 -6.85
C VAL A 293 28.15 -14.51 -6.66
N ASN A 294 27.87 -13.30 -7.14
CA ASN A 294 28.77 -12.18 -6.95
C ASN A 294 28.62 -11.61 -5.53
N GLN A 295 29.69 -11.64 -4.75
CA GLN A 295 29.68 -11.17 -3.36
C GLN A 295 29.42 -9.65 -3.26
N ASN A 296 29.87 -8.86 -4.24
CA ASN A 296 29.62 -7.43 -4.29
C ASN A 296 28.12 -7.14 -4.48
N ASP A 297 27.43 -7.91 -5.32
CA ASP A 297 26.00 -7.79 -5.53
C ASP A 297 25.21 -8.17 -4.28
N LEU A 298 25.62 -9.26 -3.62
CA LEU A 298 25.01 -9.70 -2.36
C LEU A 298 25.19 -8.66 -1.25
N SER A 299 26.37 -8.02 -1.16
CA SER A 299 26.65 -6.98 -0.17
C SER A 299 25.78 -5.72 -0.33
N LYS A 300 25.29 -5.46 -1.55
CA LYS A 300 24.40 -4.35 -1.91
C LYS A 300 22.93 -4.73 -1.83
N SER A 301 22.63 -6.01 -1.69
CA SER A 301 21.27 -6.50 -1.56
C SER A 301 20.63 -6.06 -0.25
N VAL A 302 19.30 -5.87 -0.28
CA VAL A 302 18.50 -5.70 0.94
C VAL A 302 18.51 -6.94 1.83
N HIS A 303 18.83 -8.11 1.25
CA HIS A 303 18.91 -9.39 1.94
C HIS A 303 20.32 -9.74 2.44
N LYS A 304 21.30 -8.82 2.39
CA LYS A 304 22.71 -9.08 2.76
C LYS A 304 22.97 -9.63 4.18
N THR A 305 21.98 -9.54 5.07
CA THR A 305 22.06 -10.03 6.45
C THR A 305 21.34 -11.36 6.66
N ILE A 306 20.70 -11.89 5.62
CA ILE A 306 19.96 -13.15 5.64
C ILE A 306 20.92 -14.25 5.18
N PRO A 307 21.18 -15.28 6.01
CA PRO A 307 22.00 -16.43 5.62
C PRO A 307 21.43 -17.14 4.39
N CYS A 308 22.29 -17.68 3.53
CA CYS A 308 21.90 -18.31 2.26
C CYS A 308 20.84 -19.41 2.46
N VAL A 309 20.99 -20.21 3.50
CA VAL A 309 20.12 -21.35 3.84
C VAL A 309 18.69 -20.93 4.24
N LYS A 310 18.46 -19.65 4.54
CA LYS A 310 17.11 -19.13 4.84
C LYS A 310 16.32 -18.80 3.57
N CYS A 311 17.01 -18.46 2.49
CA CYS A 311 16.40 -18.29 1.17
C CYS A 311 16.32 -19.62 0.43
N HIS A 312 17.40 -20.40 0.48
CA HIS A 312 17.51 -21.75 -0.07
C HIS A 312 17.13 -22.79 0.99
N ALA A 313 15.89 -22.74 1.46
CA ALA A 313 15.40 -23.60 2.54
C ALA A 313 15.21 -25.08 2.15
N ASP A 314 15.36 -25.39 0.87
CA ASP A 314 15.21 -26.72 0.27
C ASP A 314 16.54 -27.47 0.11
N ILE A 315 17.66 -26.90 0.56
CA ILE A 315 18.95 -27.58 0.59
C ILE A 315 18.98 -28.66 1.69
N ASP A 316 19.62 -29.79 1.40
CA ASP A 316 19.87 -30.83 2.40
C ASP A 316 21.34 -30.79 2.85
N PRO A 317 21.64 -30.31 4.08
CA PRO A 317 23.01 -30.23 4.58
C PRO A 317 23.67 -31.60 4.80
N LYS A 318 22.94 -32.70 4.71
CA LYS A 318 23.47 -34.06 4.84
C LYS A 318 24.04 -34.62 3.55
N LEU A 319 23.75 -33.99 2.40
CA LEU A 319 24.26 -34.40 1.10
C LEU A 319 25.69 -33.88 0.89
N ALA A 320 26.50 -34.64 0.13
CA ALA A 320 27.86 -34.22 -0.24
C ALA A 320 27.87 -32.91 -1.04
N ARG A 321 26.82 -32.65 -1.82
CA ARG A 321 26.51 -31.37 -2.43
C ARG A 321 25.15 -30.89 -1.91
N PRO A 322 25.12 -30.04 -0.86
CA PRO A 322 23.87 -29.59 -0.25
C PRO A 322 22.90 -28.90 -1.22
N CYS A 323 23.44 -28.32 -2.29
CA CYS A 323 22.68 -27.62 -3.32
C CYS A 323 22.05 -28.53 -4.39
N GLU A 324 22.23 -29.86 -4.35
CA GLU A 324 21.60 -30.78 -5.31
C GLU A 324 20.07 -30.72 -5.27
N THR A 325 19.50 -30.43 -4.10
CA THR A 325 18.06 -30.30 -3.90
C THR A 325 17.58 -28.85 -4.09
N ALA A 326 18.47 -27.91 -4.41
CA ALA A 326 18.14 -26.48 -4.51
C ALA A 326 17.34 -26.16 -5.78
N ASN A 327 16.12 -25.68 -5.57
CA ASN A 327 15.21 -25.16 -6.58
C ASN A 327 15.23 -23.63 -6.57
N GLN A 328 14.36 -23.04 -7.39
CA GLN A 328 14.14 -21.60 -7.38
C GLN A 328 13.60 -21.16 -6.01
N VAL A 329 14.21 -20.10 -5.45
CA VAL A 329 13.80 -19.52 -4.17
C VAL A 329 12.34 -19.07 -4.23
N ASP A 330 11.54 -19.57 -3.29
CA ASP A 330 10.15 -19.13 -3.11
C ASP A 330 10.10 -17.87 -2.23
N CYS A 331 10.01 -16.72 -2.89
CA CYS A 331 9.86 -15.42 -2.22
C CYS A 331 8.62 -15.35 -1.32
N SER A 332 7.59 -16.18 -1.53
CA SER A 332 6.32 -16.11 -0.81
C SER A 332 6.41 -16.57 0.66
N ASN A 333 7.47 -17.30 1.02
CA ASN A 333 7.75 -17.68 2.42
C ASN A 333 8.00 -16.45 3.30
N CYS A 334 8.64 -15.42 2.73
CA CYS A 334 8.99 -14.17 3.39
C CYS A 334 8.30 -12.94 2.79
N HIS A 335 7.65 -13.00 1.64
CA HIS A 335 6.88 -11.88 1.09
C HIS A 335 5.44 -12.29 0.85
N ALA A 336 4.83 -12.92 1.86
CA ALA A 336 3.54 -13.59 1.78
C ALA A 336 2.45 -12.71 1.17
N LYS A 337 2.25 -11.51 1.72
CA LYS A 337 1.21 -10.57 1.24
C LYS A 337 1.48 -10.12 -0.20
N MET A 338 2.73 -9.80 -0.55
CA MET A 338 3.04 -9.32 -1.90
C MET A 338 2.92 -10.46 -2.93
N ALA A 339 3.28 -11.68 -2.54
CA ALA A 339 3.13 -12.87 -3.38
C ALA A 339 1.65 -13.21 -3.60
N GLU A 340 0.79 -13.02 -2.60
CA GLU A 340 -0.65 -13.19 -2.73
C GLU A 340 -1.28 -12.14 -3.67
N GLU A 341 -0.91 -10.86 -3.49
CA GLU A 341 -1.33 -9.80 -4.40
C GLU A 341 -0.85 -10.06 -5.83
N TYR A 342 0.42 -10.43 -6.00
CA TYR A 342 0.98 -10.82 -7.30
C TYR A 342 0.23 -11.99 -7.92
N ALA A 343 -0.08 -13.03 -7.15
CA ALA A 343 -0.78 -14.21 -7.65
C ALA A 343 -2.17 -13.90 -8.20
N GLN A 344 -2.84 -12.92 -7.60
CA GLN A 344 -4.14 -12.43 -8.06
C GLN A 344 -4.04 -11.45 -9.23
N SER A 345 -2.87 -10.83 -9.46
CA SER A 345 -2.65 -9.90 -10.56
C SER A 345 -2.69 -10.58 -11.93
N GLY A 346 -2.88 -9.80 -12.99
CA GLY A 346 -2.79 -10.31 -14.37
C GLY A 346 -1.42 -10.91 -14.71
N HIS A 347 -0.34 -10.36 -14.12
CA HIS A 347 1.02 -10.89 -14.30
C HIS A 347 1.20 -12.25 -13.61
N GLY A 348 0.74 -12.39 -12.37
CA GLY A 348 0.84 -13.66 -11.63
C GLY A 348 -0.04 -14.75 -12.22
N GLN A 349 -1.27 -14.43 -12.62
CA GLN A 349 -2.14 -15.36 -13.33
C GLN A 349 -1.48 -15.85 -14.62
N ALA A 350 -0.92 -14.95 -15.44
CA ALA A 350 -0.21 -15.32 -16.65
C ALA A 350 1.03 -16.21 -16.38
N HIS A 351 1.75 -15.93 -15.29
CA HIS A 351 2.89 -16.73 -14.86
C HIS A 351 2.48 -18.15 -14.44
N PHE A 352 1.41 -18.29 -13.63
CA PHE A 352 0.90 -19.60 -13.21
C PHE A 352 0.28 -20.41 -14.35
N GLU A 353 -0.28 -19.73 -15.35
CA GLU A 353 -0.74 -20.34 -16.61
C GLU A 353 0.41 -20.73 -17.55
N LYS A 354 1.67 -20.52 -17.15
CA LYS A 354 2.89 -20.79 -17.94
C LYS A 354 2.88 -20.09 -19.31
N LYS A 355 2.28 -18.90 -19.38
CA LYS A 355 2.35 -18.08 -20.60
C LYS A 355 3.78 -17.60 -20.80
N ASN A 356 4.31 -17.85 -22.00
CA ASN A 356 5.60 -17.32 -22.42
C ASN A 356 5.60 -15.78 -22.23
N ASP A 357 6.68 -15.24 -21.67
CA ASP A 357 6.89 -13.82 -21.37
C ASP A 357 6.17 -13.21 -20.15
N ALA A 358 5.47 -14.00 -19.31
CA ALA A 358 4.93 -13.50 -18.06
C ALA A 358 6.04 -13.15 -17.03
N PRO A 359 6.05 -11.94 -16.44
CA PRO A 359 7.10 -11.54 -15.50
C PRO A 359 6.92 -12.20 -14.14
N TYR A 360 8.03 -12.60 -13.50
CA TYR A 360 8.07 -13.07 -12.11
C TYR A 360 8.72 -12.02 -11.19
N CYS A 361 8.81 -12.29 -9.88
CA CYS A 361 9.40 -11.37 -8.89
C CYS A 361 10.79 -10.85 -9.32
N THR A 362 11.66 -11.75 -9.80
CA THR A 362 13.02 -11.43 -10.25
C THR A 362 13.07 -10.67 -11.57
N THR A 363 12.00 -10.70 -12.37
CA THR A 363 11.91 -9.89 -13.59
C THR A 363 11.82 -8.40 -13.25
N CYS A 364 11.09 -8.04 -12.19
CA CYS A 364 10.91 -6.64 -11.78
C CYS A 364 11.94 -6.17 -10.74
N HIS A 365 12.34 -7.04 -9.82
CA HIS A 365 13.29 -6.70 -8.73
C HIS A 365 14.75 -6.96 -9.11
N GLY A 366 15.00 -7.59 -10.26
CA GLY A 366 16.32 -8.02 -10.71
C GLY A 366 16.73 -9.37 -10.14
N ASN A 367 18.03 -9.69 -10.23
CA ASN A 367 18.58 -10.91 -9.66
C ASN A 367 18.25 -10.99 -8.15
N GLY A 368 17.77 -12.15 -7.68
CA GLY A 368 17.40 -12.36 -6.27
C GLY A 368 18.57 -12.11 -5.29
N HIS A 369 19.81 -12.28 -5.74
CA HIS A 369 21.01 -11.96 -4.96
C HIS A 369 21.43 -10.48 -5.03
N ALA A 370 20.92 -9.71 -5.99
CA ALA A 370 21.25 -8.30 -6.23
C ALA A 370 20.03 -7.37 -6.00
N THR A 371 19.00 -7.85 -5.28
CA THR A 371 17.76 -7.10 -5.07
C THR A 371 18.03 -5.85 -4.21
N LYS A 372 17.79 -4.67 -4.78
CA LYS A 372 18.01 -3.38 -4.11
C LYS A 372 16.74 -2.81 -3.52
N SER A 373 16.90 -1.87 -2.59
CA SER A 373 15.78 -1.13 -2.00
C SER A 373 15.10 -0.26 -3.06
N ARG A 374 13.78 -0.11 -3.00
CA ARG A 374 13.04 0.86 -3.83
C ARG A 374 13.43 2.33 -3.59
N MET A 375 14.19 2.58 -2.53
CA MET A 375 14.72 3.91 -2.19
C MET A 375 16.11 4.15 -2.77
N ASP A 376 16.75 3.12 -3.32
CA ASP A 376 18.05 3.21 -4.00
C ASP A 376 17.81 3.61 -5.47
N GLU A 377 18.43 4.68 -5.92
CA GLU A 377 18.26 5.21 -7.29
C GLU A 377 18.71 4.23 -8.38
N SER A 378 19.63 3.32 -8.04
CA SER A 378 20.15 2.29 -8.94
C SER A 378 19.29 1.02 -8.96
N SER A 379 18.15 1.02 -8.24
CA SER A 379 17.18 -0.06 -8.24
C SER A 379 16.24 0.03 -9.44
N PRO A 380 15.91 -1.09 -10.12
CA PRO A 380 14.88 -1.09 -11.16
C PRO A 380 13.50 -0.68 -10.62
N THR A 381 13.26 -0.86 -9.32
CA THR A 381 12.01 -0.48 -8.65
C THR A 381 12.07 0.90 -8.01
N TYR A 382 13.13 1.66 -8.26
CA TYR A 382 13.19 3.07 -7.89
C TYR A 382 12.09 3.85 -8.62
N ARG A 383 11.49 4.83 -7.93
CA ARG A 383 10.31 5.53 -8.43
C ARG A 383 10.52 6.13 -9.83
N ALA A 384 11.69 6.71 -10.10
CA ALA A 384 12.00 7.27 -11.41
C ALA A 384 12.31 6.22 -12.49
N ALA A 385 12.71 5.01 -12.10
CA ALA A 385 13.03 3.90 -13.00
C ALA A 385 11.81 3.07 -13.41
N ILE A 386 10.72 3.11 -12.63
CA ILE A 386 9.51 2.30 -12.86
C ILE A 386 8.92 2.46 -14.27
N PRO A 387 8.76 3.67 -14.85
CA PRO A 387 8.23 3.79 -16.21
C PRO A 387 9.08 3.03 -17.24
N THR A 388 10.41 3.12 -17.13
CA THR A 388 11.33 2.37 -18.00
C THR A 388 11.19 0.87 -17.75
N LEU A 389 11.14 0.42 -16.49
CA LEU A 389 10.94 -1.00 -16.14
C LEU A 389 9.66 -1.58 -16.76
N CYS A 390 8.53 -0.88 -16.63
CA CYS A 390 7.27 -1.30 -17.24
C CYS A 390 7.37 -1.28 -18.77
N GLY A 391 8.03 -0.25 -19.31
CA GLY A 391 8.20 -0.03 -20.74
C GLY A 391 9.16 -1.02 -21.44
N GLU A 392 9.94 -1.82 -20.71
CA GLU A 392 10.70 -2.94 -21.31
C GLU A 392 9.76 -3.95 -22.00
N CYS A 393 8.55 -4.09 -21.47
CA CYS A 393 7.51 -4.95 -22.03
C CYS A 393 6.36 -4.16 -22.66
N HIS A 394 5.91 -3.06 -22.04
CA HIS A 394 4.78 -2.21 -22.46
C HIS A 394 5.20 -1.08 -23.40
N ARG A 395 5.81 -1.46 -24.52
CA ARG A 395 6.19 -0.57 -25.62
C ARG A 395 5.82 -1.22 -26.94
N LYS A 396 5.86 -0.42 -28.01
CA LYS A 396 5.76 -0.94 -29.37
C LYS A 396 6.83 -2.00 -29.62
N ASP A 397 6.45 -3.11 -30.23
CA ASP A 397 7.22 -4.32 -30.48
C ASP A 397 7.69 -5.04 -29.20
N GLY A 398 7.11 -4.69 -28.04
CA GLY A 398 7.40 -5.26 -26.74
C GLY A 398 6.71 -6.60 -26.48
N LYS A 399 7.13 -7.29 -25.41
CA LYS A 399 6.55 -8.58 -25.00
C LYS A 399 5.05 -8.48 -24.69
N ALA A 400 4.60 -7.35 -24.14
CA ALA A 400 3.20 -7.16 -23.75
C ALA A 400 2.27 -6.95 -24.96
N GLU A 401 2.75 -6.39 -26.07
CA GLU A 401 1.92 -6.17 -27.27
C GLU A 401 1.41 -7.50 -27.87
N LYS A 402 2.20 -8.57 -27.73
CA LYS A 402 1.84 -9.92 -28.21
C LYS A 402 0.69 -10.56 -27.43
N VAL A 403 0.28 -9.98 -26.31
CA VAL A 403 -0.79 -10.51 -25.46
C VAL A 403 -2.15 -10.02 -25.98
N PRO A 404 -3.07 -10.93 -26.36
CA PRO A 404 -4.38 -10.55 -26.89
C PRO A 404 -5.21 -9.74 -25.87
N GLY A 405 -5.76 -8.61 -26.32
CA GLY A 405 -6.68 -7.79 -25.53
C GLY A 405 -6.01 -6.73 -24.63
N LEU A 406 -4.73 -6.43 -24.83
CA LEU A 406 -4.14 -5.18 -24.31
C LEU A 406 -4.57 -3.99 -25.19
N ALA A 407 -5.15 -2.97 -24.56
CA ALA A 407 -5.76 -1.84 -25.26
C ALA A 407 -4.75 -0.83 -25.82
N GLU A 408 -3.51 -0.83 -25.32
CA GLU A 408 -2.51 0.18 -25.66
C GLU A 408 -1.22 -0.46 -26.19
N VAL A 409 -0.70 0.12 -27.27
CA VAL A 409 0.42 -0.42 -28.05
C VAL A 409 1.77 0.16 -27.61
N ASN A 410 1.83 1.44 -27.19
CA ASN A 410 3.08 2.10 -26.83
C ASN A 410 2.96 3.02 -25.60
N VAL A 411 2.54 2.43 -24.47
CA VAL A 411 2.23 3.16 -23.22
C VAL A 411 3.40 4.00 -22.72
N LEU A 412 4.64 3.49 -22.81
CA LEU A 412 5.81 4.23 -22.35
C LEU A 412 5.96 5.57 -23.09
N TYR A 413 5.78 5.57 -24.41
CA TYR A 413 5.87 6.79 -25.21
C TYR A 413 4.76 7.78 -24.83
N ASP A 414 3.52 7.29 -24.75
CA ASP A 414 2.36 8.11 -24.41
C ASP A 414 2.57 8.76 -23.04
N TYR A 415 2.83 7.95 -22.01
CA TYR A 415 3.11 8.42 -20.64
C TYR A 415 4.26 9.43 -20.61
N SER A 416 5.38 9.15 -21.30
CA SER A 416 6.55 10.04 -21.32
C SER A 416 6.24 11.41 -21.93
N SER A 417 5.28 11.48 -22.86
CA SER A 417 4.84 12.74 -23.47
C SER A 417 3.86 13.54 -22.61
N SER A 418 3.24 12.90 -21.61
CA SER A 418 2.26 13.48 -20.70
C SER A 418 2.88 14.47 -19.69
N VAL A 419 2.04 15.24 -19.01
CA VAL A 419 2.49 16.14 -17.94
C VAL A 419 3.12 15.39 -16.76
N HIS A 420 2.66 14.17 -16.46
CA HIS A 420 3.26 13.34 -15.42
C HIS A 420 4.64 12.83 -15.84
N GLY A 421 4.75 12.29 -17.06
CA GLY A 421 6.01 11.81 -17.63
C GLY A 421 7.06 12.90 -17.73
N LYS A 422 6.70 14.06 -18.33
CA LYS A 422 7.59 15.23 -18.41
C LYS A 422 7.95 15.79 -17.04
N GLY A 423 7.00 15.79 -16.09
CA GLY A 423 7.27 16.18 -14.71
C GLY A 423 8.35 15.29 -14.07
N LEU A 424 8.32 13.98 -14.36
CA LEU A 424 9.33 13.05 -13.87
C LEU A 424 10.69 13.24 -14.58
N THR A 425 10.70 13.23 -15.91
CA THR A 425 11.93 13.13 -16.71
C THR A 425 12.59 14.48 -16.98
N GLU A 426 11.83 15.53 -17.28
CA GLU A 426 12.36 16.86 -17.60
C GLU A 426 12.53 17.73 -16.34
N LYS A 427 11.71 17.52 -15.31
CA LYS A 427 11.72 18.33 -14.07
C LYS A 427 12.24 17.57 -12.85
N GLY A 428 12.49 16.27 -12.93
CA GLY A 428 13.03 15.47 -11.83
C GLY A 428 12.09 15.32 -10.63
N LEU A 429 10.78 15.55 -10.81
CA LEU A 429 9.82 15.57 -9.72
C LEU A 429 9.39 14.13 -9.38
N LEU A 430 9.91 13.59 -8.28
CA LEU A 430 9.47 12.28 -7.78
C LEU A 430 8.00 12.22 -7.36
N PRO A 431 7.34 13.26 -6.80
CA PRO A 431 5.94 13.17 -6.38
C PRO A 431 4.91 13.04 -7.50
N VAL A 432 5.32 13.09 -8.78
CA VAL A 432 4.41 12.90 -9.91
C VAL A 432 3.88 11.47 -9.97
N ALA A 433 2.69 11.30 -10.54
CA ALA A 433 2.07 10.00 -10.71
C ALA A 433 2.88 9.15 -11.70
N ILE A 434 3.20 7.91 -11.30
CA ILE A 434 3.83 6.88 -12.14
C ILE A 434 2.91 5.67 -12.31
N CYS A 435 3.31 4.71 -13.14
CA CYS A 435 2.50 3.52 -13.47
C CYS A 435 1.92 2.82 -12.23
N THR A 436 2.72 2.66 -11.17
CA THR A 436 2.31 1.94 -9.95
C THR A 436 1.36 2.73 -9.04
N ASP A 437 1.28 4.05 -9.16
CA ASP A 437 0.30 4.85 -8.41
C ASP A 437 -1.12 4.65 -8.96
N CYS A 438 -1.24 4.36 -10.26
CA CYS A 438 -2.51 4.09 -10.91
C CYS A 438 -2.84 2.60 -10.96
N HIS A 439 -1.86 1.73 -11.25
CA HIS A 439 -2.07 0.30 -11.50
C HIS A 439 -1.73 -0.63 -10.31
N ASN A 440 -1.23 -0.08 -9.20
CA ASN A 440 -0.57 -0.81 -8.10
C ASN A 440 0.77 -1.45 -8.51
N SER A 441 1.60 -1.81 -7.52
CA SER A 441 2.91 -2.44 -7.75
C SER A 441 2.84 -3.95 -7.94
N HIS A 442 2.08 -4.64 -7.09
CA HIS A 442 1.96 -6.10 -7.09
C HIS A 442 0.55 -6.59 -7.40
N TYR A 443 -0.45 -5.70 -7.46
CA TYR A 443 -1.86 -6.02 -7.69
C TYR A 443 -2.39 -5.45 -9.02
N VAL A 444 -1.63 -5.66 -10.09
CA VAL A 444 -1.93 -5.10 -11.42
C VAL A 444 -3.07 -5.87 -12.08
N LEU A 445 -4.26 -5.29 -12.11
CA LEU A 445 -5.49 -5.90 -12.65
C LEU A 445 -5.96 -5.18 -13.93
N LYS A 446 -6.65 -5.91 -14.80
CA LYS A 446 -7.29 -5.35 -16.01
C LYS A 446 -8.34 -4.31 -15.64
N HIS A 447 -8.55 -3.29 -16.48
CA HIS A 447 -9.55 -2.24 -16.23
C HIS A 447 -11.00 -2.76 -16.14
N THR A 448 -11.28 -3.96 -16.66
CA THR A 448 -12.60 -4.59 -16.60
C THR A 448 -12.88 -5.24 -15.25
N ASP A 449 -11.83 -5.55 -14.46
CA ASP A 449 -11.99 -6.13 -13.12
C ASP A 449 -12.48 -5.03 -12.17
N ALA A 450 -13.55 -5.29 -11.43
CA ALA A 450 -14.14 -4.34 -10.49
C ALA A 450 -13.20 -3.97 -9.32
N ARG A 451 -12.23 -4.84 -9.01
CA ARG A 451 -11.21 -4.61 -7.96
C ARG A 451 -10.05 -3.75 -8.45
N SER A 452 -9.92 -3.55 -9.76
CA SER A 452 -8.82 -2.77 -10.33
C SER A 452 -8.96 -1.29 -9.97
N SER A 453 -7.87 -0.65 -9.54
CA SER A 453 -7.83 0.80 -9.31
C SER A 453 -8.12 1.61 -10.57
N ILE A 454 -7.85 1.06 -11.75
CA ILE A 454 -8.15 1.70 -13.04
C ILE A 454 -9.52 1.29 -13.62
N ASN A 455 -10.35 0.58 -12.85
CA ASN A 455 -11.73 0.32 -13.27
C ASN A 455 -12.49 1.64 -13.41
N PRO A 456 -13.35 1.84 -14.44
CA PRO A 456 -14.14 3.05 -14.60
C PRO A 456 -14.82 3.58 -13.33
N LYS A 457 -15.31 2.68 -12.46
CA LYS A 457 -15.94 3.03 -11.18
C LYS A 457 -14.95 3.56 -10.13
N ASN A 458 -13.69 3.11 -10.20
CA ASN A 458 -12.65 3.41 -9.21
C ASN A 458 -11.75 4.57 -9.65
N ILE A 459 -11.70 4.93 -10.93
CA ILE A 459 -10.84 6.00 -11.47
C ILE A 459 -10.91 7.28 -10.65
N PRO A 460 -12.09 7.84 -10.31
CA PRO A 460 -12.12 9.11 -9.56
C PRO A 460 -11.46 8.99 -8.19
N ALA A 461 -11.61 7.85 -7.51
CA ALA A 461 -10.92 7.59 -6.25
C ALA A 461 -9.41 7.42 -6.45
N THR A 462 -8.98 6.74 -7.51
CA THR A 462 -7.56 6.58 -7.87
C THR A 462 -6.90 7.93 -8.12
N CYS A 463 -7.53 8.80 -8.92
CA CYS A 463 -7.05 10.16 -9.14
C CYS A 463 -7.08 11.02 -7.86
N ALA A 464 -8.04 10.79 -6.96
CA ALA A 464 -8.18 11.53 -5.71
C ALA A 464 -7.04 11.31 -4.70
N SER A 465 -6.21 10.27 -4.90
CA SER A 465 -4.99 10.04 -4.11
C SER A 465 -4.06 11.26 -4.14
N CYS A 466 -3.97 11.92 -5.30
CA CYS A 466 -3.19 13.15 -5.50
C CYS A 466 -4.10 14.37 -5.78
N HIS A 467 -5.18 14.22 -6.56
CA HIS A 467 -6.08 15.31 -6.98
C HIS A 467 -7.31 15.42 -6.08
N ARG A 468 -7.11 15.36 -4.75
CA ARG A 468 -8.22 15.35 -3.78
C ARG A 468 -9.14 16.58 -3.87
N GLY A 469 -8.58 17.75 -4.19
CA GLY A 469 -9.36 18.98 -4.38
C GLY A 469 -10.31 18.86 -5.57
N ILE A 470 -9.81 18.45 -6.73
CA ILE A 470 -10.60 18.26 -7.95
C ILE A 470 -11.66 17.18 -7.75
N TYR A 471 -11.32 16.09 -7.08
CA TYR A 471 -12.30 15.04 -6.76
C TYR A 471 -13.49 15.59 -5.96
N LYS A 472 -13.25 16.45 -4.95
CA LYS A 472 -14.33 17.05 -4.15
C LYS A 472 -15.28 17.91 -4.98
N ASP A 473 -14.80 18.49 -6.07
CA ASP A 473 -15.62 19.27 -7.00
C ASP A 473 -16.34 18.37 -8.00
N PHE A 474 -15.65 17.37 -8.53
CA PHE A 474 -16.22 16.40 -9.48
C PHE A 474 -17.38 15.61 -8.87
N VAL A 475 -17.29 15.19 -7.61
CA VAL A 475 -18.40 14.45 -6.96
C VAL A 475 -19.66 15.28 -6.73
N LYS A 476 -19.57 16.62 -6.81
CA LYS A 476 -20.74 17.51 -6.77
C LYS A 476 -21.37 17.69 -8.15
N SER A 477 -20.64 17.33 -9.20
CA SER A 477 -21.07 17.48 -10.59
C SER A 477 -22.24 16.56 -10.91
N VAL A 478 -23.09 16.97 -11.85
CA VAL A 478 -24.13 16.11 -12.44
C VAL A 478 -23.53 14.96 -13.27
N HIS A 479 -22.24 15.03 -13.60
CA HIS A 479 -21.50 13.97 -14.28
C HIS A 479 -20.96 12.89 -13.34
N TRP A 480 -21.24 12.98 -12.04
CA TRP A 480 -20.85 11.97 -11.07
C TRP A 480 -22.07 11.15 -10.59
N ALA A 481 -21.89 9.83 -10.57
CA ALA A 481 -22.74 8.89 -9.83
C ALA A 481 -21.86 7.77 -9.27
N SER A 482 -22.20 7.26 -8.09
CA SER A 482 -21.42 6.23 -7.39
C SER A 482 -21.33 4.90 -8.14
N ASP A 483 -22.31 4.58 -8.98
CA ASP A 483 -22.35 3.40 -9.85
C ASP A 483 -21.88 3.68 -11.29
N GLY A 484 -21.57 4.94 -11.60
CA GLY A 484 -21.19 5.41 -12.94
C GLY A 484 -22.37 5.52 -13.92
N VAL A 485 -23.61 5.46 -13.43
CA VAL A 485 -24.83 5.48 -14.26
C VAL A 485 -25.70 6.67 -13.85
N GLY A 486 -26.12 7.45 -14.84
CA GLY A 486 -27.00 8.60 -14.63
C GLY A 486 -28.47 8.18 -14.46
N LYS A 487 -29.35 9.15 -14.16
CA LYS A 487 -30.80 8.93 -13.95
C LYS A 487 -31.54 8.28 -15.14
N ASP A 488 -30.94 8.31 -16.33
CA ASP A 488 -31.52 7.76 -17.57
C ASP A 488 -30.83 6.46 -18.03
N ASP A 489 -30.21 5.72 -17.12
CA ASP A 489 -29.38 4.52 -17.40
C ASP A 489 -28.20 4.76 -18.36
N LYS A 490 -27.83 6.03 -18.58
CA LYS A 490 -26.70 6.41 -19.42
C LYS A 490 -25.39 6.36 -18.64
N LYS A 491 -24.37 5.78 -19.25
CA LYS A 491 -23.00 5.77 -18.73
C LYS A 491 -22.50 7.21 -18.56
N LEU A 492 -22.09 7.56 -17.35
CA LEU A 492 -21.50 8.87 -17.07
C LEU A 492 -20.00 8.89 -17.39
N PRO A 493 -19.44 10.06 -17.72
CA PRO A 493 -18.02 10.19 -17.98
C PRO A 493 -17.21 10.08 -16.67
N THR A 494 -16.03 9.52 -16.79
CA THR A 494 -14.99 9.47 -15.76
C THR A 494 -13.94 10.53 -16.03
N CYS A 495 -12.96 10.67 -15.13
CA CYS A 495 -11.81 11.56 -15.38
C CYS A 495 -11.08 11.21 -16.69
N MET A 496 -11.05 9.93 -17.07
CA MET A 496 -10.36 9.47 -18.28
C MET A 496 -11.09 9.80 -19.57
N ASP A 497 -12.41 9.96 -19.51
CA ASP A 497 -13.22 10.33 -20.68
C ASP A 497 -13.06 11.81 -21.04
N CYS A 498 -12.47 12.62 -20.16
CA CYS A 498 -12.13 14.03 -20.43
C CYS A 498 -10.61 14.27 -20.51
N HIS A 499 -9.81 13.46 -19.81
CA HIS A 499 -8.35 13.54 -19.78
C HIS A 499 -7.74 12.15 -19.98
N SER A 500 -7.00 11.92 -21.06
CA SER A 500 -6.26 10.66 -21.22
C SER A 500 -5.22 10.49 -20.10
N ALA A 501 -5.28 9.40 -19.33
CA ALA A 501 -4.35 9.16 -18.21
C ALA A 501 -2.89 9.03 -18.67
N HIS A 502 -2.66 8.46 -19.86
CA HIS A 502 -1.33 8.31 -20.44
C HIS A 502 -0.96 9.45 -21.38
N GLY A 503 -1.91 10.24 -21.90
CA GLY A 503 -1.65 11.33 -22.85
C GLY A 503 -1.96 12.74 -22.33
N ILE A 504 -2.11 12.93 -21.02
CA ILE A 504 -2.57 14.21 -20.45
C ILE A 504 -1.61 15.36 -20.78
N THR A 505 -2.12 16.41 -21.41
CA THR A 505 -1.37 17.63 -21.78
C THR A 505 -1.61 18.77 -20.80
N ARG A 506 -0.81 19.85 -20.89
CA ARG A 506 -0.99 21.03 -20.02
C ARG A 506 -2.23 21.81 -20.45
N VAL A 507 -2.98 22.27 -19.46
CA VAL A 507 -4.24 23.03 -19.66
C VAL A 507 -4.06 24.36 -20.40
N GLU A 508 -2.84 24.89 -20.42
CA GLU A 508 -2.48 26.17 -21.06
C GLU A 508 -2.18 26.05 -22.56
N GLN A 509 -2.03 24.83 -23.07
CA GLN A 509 -1.66 24.62 -24.48
C GLN A 509 -2.90 24.70 -25.37
N ASP A 510 -2.77 25.39 -26.50
CA ASP A 510 -3.82 25.55 -27.53
C ASP A 510 -4.46 24.23 -27.95
N ALA A 511 -3.66 23.14 -27.96
CA ALA A 511 -4.12 21.78 -28.22
C ALA A 511 -5.14 21.29 -27.17
N PHE A 512 -4.87 21.50 -25.88
CA PHE A 512 -5.79 21.13 -24.80
C PHE A 512 -7.07 21.99 -24.83
N VAL A 513 -6.92 23.29 -25.07
CA VAL A 513 -8.04 24.24 -25.18
C VAL A 513 -8.97 23.87 -26.35
N THR A 514 -8.40 23.32 -27.43
CA THR A 514 -9.17 22.84 -28.59
C THR A 514 -9.91 21.52 -28.31
N GLU A 515 -9.34 20.70 -27.43
CA GLU A 515 -9.88 19.38 -27.08
C GLU A 515 -11.11 19.47 -26.15
N VAL A 516 -11.14 20.39 -25.18
CA VAL A 516 -12.25 20.47 -24.18
C VAL A 516 -13.64 20.58 -24.82
N THR A 517 -13.78 21.36 -25.90
CA THR A 517 -15.06 21.50 -26.60
C THR A 517 -15.46 20.19 -27.29
N HIS A 518 -14.49 19.45 -27.81
CA HIS A 518 -14.70 18.14 -28.44
C HIS A 518 -15.05 17.07 -27.40
N GLN A 519 -14.42 17.09 -26.22
CA GLN A 519 -14.70 16.15 -25.13
C GLN A 519 -16.15 16.22 -24.66
N CYS A 520 -16.67 17.43 -24.39
CA CYS A 520 -18.08 17.60 -24.08
C CYS A 520 -18.99 17.16 -25.25
N GLY A 521 -18.59 17.47 -26.49
CA GLY A 521 -19.35 17.14 -27.70
C GLY A 521 -19.41 15.65 -28.04
N SER A 522 -18.46 14.84 -27.54
CA SER A 522 -18.47 13.38 -27.75
C SER A 522 -19.73 12.72 -27.16
N CYS A 523 -20.20 13.23 -26.02
CA CYS A 523 -21.45 12.81 -25.38
C CYS A 523 -22.64 13.75 -25.69
N HIS A 524 -22.40 15.06 -25.86
CA HIS A 524 -23.43 16.07 -26.12
C HIS A 524 -23.42 16.59 -27.56
N LYS A 525 -23.50 15.68 -28.55
CA LYS A 525 -23.36 16.02 -29.97
C LYS A 525 -24.29 17.14 -30.45
N GLU A 526 -25.59 17.01 -30.21
CA GLU A 526 -26.59 18.00 -30.64
C GLU A 526 -26.37 19.38 -30.00
N LEU A 527 -26.02 19.42 -28.71
CA LEU A 527 -25.73 20.68 -28.02
C LEU A 527 -24.42 21.31 -28.51
N ALA A 528 -23.41 20.51 -28.83
CA ALA A 528 -22.16 20.99 -29.40
C ALA A 528 -22.39 21.62 -30.79
N GLU A 529 -23.22 21.01 -31.63
CA GLU A 529 -23.60 21.58 -32.93
C GLU A 529 -24.27 22.95 -32.78
N THR A 530 -25.27 23.07 -31.90
CA THR A 530 -25.94 24.37 -31.65
C THR A 530 -25.01 25.41 -31.04
N TYR A 531 -24.07 25.01 -30.16
CA TYR A 531 -23.03 25.90 -29.64
C TYR A 531 -22.17 26.46 -30.78
N PHE A 532 -21.81 25.64 -31.76
CA PHE A 532 -21.00 26.09 -32.89
C PHE A 532 -21.71 27.07 -33.83
N ASP A 533 -23.04 27.18 -33.75
CA ASP A 533 -23.81 28.19 -34.47
C ASP A 533 -23.86 29.55 -33.75
N THR A 534 -23.45 29.59 -32.49
CA THR A 534 -23.32 30.83 -31.72
C THR A 534 -22.12 31.66 -32.14
N MET A 535 -22.09 32.92 -31.69
CA MET A 535 -20.94 33.80 -31.91
C MET A 535 -19.64 33.23 -31.31
N HIS A 536 -19.71 32.65 -30.10
CA HIS A 536 -18.54 32.05 -29.45
C HIS A 536 -18.03 30.83 -30.23
N GLY A 537 -18.93 29.92 -30.61
CA GLY A 537 -18.56 28.73 -31.37
C GLY A 537 -18.02 29.02 -32.77
N LYS A 538 -18.56 30.02 -33.47
CA LYS A 538 -18.05 30.49 -34.77
C LYS A 538 -16.67 31.12 -34.66
N ALA A 539 -16.47 31.98 -33.67
CA ALA A 539 -15.16 32.59 -33.41
C ALA A 539 -14.12 31.53 -33.04
N TYR A 540 -14.50 30.56 -32.22
CA TYR A 540 -13.66 29.42 -31.86
C TYR A 540 -13.26 28.58 -33.07
N ARG A 541 -14.20 28.24 -33.97
CA ARG A 541 -13.92 27.52 -35.23
C ARG A 541 -12.93 28.26 -36.14
N LEU A 542 -12.93 29.59 -36.10
CA LEU A 542 -11.99 30.44 -36.85
C LEU A 542 -10.62 30.60 -36.13
N GLY A 543 -10.35 29.83 -35.07
CA GLY A 543 -9.08 29.83 -34.35
C GLY A 543 -8.98 30.85 -33.21
N TYR A 544 -10.08 31.51 -32.83
CA TYR A 544 -10.07 32.44 -31.70
C TYR A 544 -10.29 31.71 -30.36
N LEU A 545 -9.21 31.14 -29.80
CA LEU A 545 -9.24 30.30 -28.59
C LEU A 545 -9.67 31.03 -27.30
N LYS A 546 -9.69 32.37 -27.31
CA LYS A 546 -10.23 33.22 -26.25
C LYS A 546 -11.76 33.26 -26.21
N ALA A 547 -12.44 32.71 -27.22
CA ALA A 547 -13.88 32.54 -27.17
C ALA A 547 -14.28 31.63 -26.00
N ALA A 548 -15.43 31.94 -25.38
CA ALA A 548 -15.95 31.16 -24.27
C ALA A 548 -16.39 29.76 -24.75
N LYS A 549 -15.90 28.72 -24.10
CA LYS A 549 -16.19 27.31 -24.35
C LYS A 549 -17.21 26.79 -23.35
N CYS A 550 -17.61 25.52 -23.50
CA CYS A 550 -18.53 24.84 -22.58
C CYS A 550 -18.10 24.99 -21.11
N SER A 551 -16.82 24.75 -20.81
CA SER A 551 -16.26 24.83 -19.46
C SER A 551 -16.21 26.24 -18.88
N ASP A 552 -16.11 27.27 -19.73
CA ASP A 552 -16.03 28.67 -19.28
C ASP A 552 -17.38 29.15 -18.73
N CYS A 553 -18.48 28.60 -19.25
CA CYS A 553 -19.84 28.86 -18.80
C CYS A 553 -20.27 27.90 -17.68
N HIS A 554 -20.08 26.59 -17.87
CA HIS A 554 -20.61 25.55 -16.98
C HIS A 554 -19.68 25.15 -15.83
N GLY A 555 -18.39 25.50 -15.91
CA GLY A 555 -17.33 24.95 -15.06
C GLY A 555 -16.66 23.74 -15.70
N ALA A 556 -15.46 23.38 -15.21
CA ALA A 556 -14.69 22.24 -15.73
C ALA A 556 -14.95 20.95 -14.93
N HIS A 557 -14.85 21.02 -13.59
CA HIS A 557 -15.00 19.85 -12.72
C HIS A 557 -16.27 19.89 -11.86
N ALA A 558 -16.74 21.07 -11.44
CA ALA A 558 -18.01 21.24 -10.70
C ALA A 558 -19.13 21.69 -11.65
N ILE A 559 -19.62 20.79 -12.50
CA ILE A 559 -20.69 21.08 -13.46
C ILE A 559 -22.04 20.81 -12.81
N LEU A 560 -22.78 21.87 -12.50
CA LEU A 560 -24.08 21.78 -11.83
C LEU A 560 -25.23 21.98 -12.83
N GLY A 561 -26.37 21.36 -12.55
CA GLY A 561 -27.58 21.53 -13.36
C GLY A 561 -28.08 22.98 -13.37
N VAL A 562 -28.73 23.41 -14.46
CA VAL A 562 -29.17 24.82 -14.64
C VAL A 562 -30.12 25.31 -13.54
N ASN A 563 -30.91 24.40 -12.96
CA ASN A 563 -31.85 24.70 -11.89
C ASN A 563 -31.20 24.75 -10.50
N ASP A 564 -29.92 24.39 -10.37
CA ASP A 564 -29.20 24.48 -9.11
C ASP A 564 -28.85 25.95 -8.80
N PRO A 565 -29.18 26.47 -7.61
CA PRO A 565 -28.88 27.86 -7.23
C PRO A 565 -27.38 28.22 -7.27
N ASN A 566 -26.50 27.23 -7.14
CA ASN A 566 -25.04 27.39 -7.17
C ASN A 566 -24.45 27.19 -8.57
N SER A 567 -25.26 26.82 -9.57
CA SER A 567 -24.76 26.63 -10.93
C SER A 567 -24.26 27.93 -11.52
N ALA A 568 -23.11 27.88 -12.21
CA ALA A 568 -22.53 29.04 -12.90
C ALA A 568 -23.46 29.59 -14.00
N VAL A 569 -24.32 28.74 -14.57
CA VAL A 569 -25.34 29.13 -15.57
C VAL A 569 -26.74 29.26 -14.97
N GLY A 570 -26.87 29.18 -13.63
CA GLY A 570 -28.13 29.39 -12.93
C GLY A 570 -28.58 30.85 -12.96
N LEU A 571 -29.88 31.08 -12.75
CA LEU A 571 -30.50 32.41 -12.86
C LEU A 571 -29.83 33.50 -12.00
N SER A 572 -29.34 33.12 -10.81
CA SER A 572 -28.63 33.99 -9.87
C SER A 572 -27.19 34.33 -10.29
N ASN A 573 -26.51 33.42 -10.99
CA ASN A 573 -25.06 33.50 -11.22
C ASN A 573 -24.66 33.81 -12.67
N VAL A 574 -25.57 33.60 -13.63
CA VAL A 574 -25.27 33.73 -15.07
C VAL A 574 -24.71 35.10 -15.44
N VAL A 575 -25.20 36.18 -14.81
CA VAL A 575 -24.67 37.54 -15.03
C VAL A 575 -23.20 37.61 -14.62
N HIS A 576 -22.87 37.11 -13.43
CA HIS A 576 -21.50 37.08 -12.94
C HIS A 576 -20.59 36.21 -13.83
N THR A 577 -21.10 35.09 -14.34
CA THR A 577 -20.36 34.24 -15.28
C THR A 577 -20.03 34.99 -16.57
N CYS A 578 -20.99 35.70 -17.16
CA CYS A 578 -20.72 36.53 -18.34
C CYS A 578 -19.75 37.68 -18.03
N GLN A 579 -19.82 38.27 -16.84
CA GLN A 579 -18.96 39.37 -16.40
C GLN A 579 -17.47 39.03 -16.34
N LYS A 580 -17.11 37.75 -16.27
CA LYS A 580 -15.71 37.30 -16.36
C LYS A 580 -15.03 37.73 -17.67
N CYS A 581 -15.80 37.86 -18.75
CA CYS A 581 -15.29 38.29 -20.06
C CYS A 581 -15.98 39.56 -20.59
N HIS A 582 -17.21 39.84 -20.15
CA HIS A 582 -18.02 40.99 -20.54
C HIS A 582 -18.35 41.86 -19.32
N ALA A 583 -17.47 42.80 -18.95
CA ALA A 583 -17.62 43.62 -17.75
C ALA A 583 -19.01 44.30 -17.62
N ASP A 584 -19.59 44.75 -18.74
CA ASP A 584 -20.89 45.44 -18.78
C ASP A 584 -22.11 44.49 -18.89
N ALA A 585 -21.91 43.18 -18.72
CA ALA A 585 -22.99 42.20 -18.80
C ALA A 585 -24.02 42.43 -17.67
N ASN A 586 -25.30 42.44 -18.08
CA ASN A 586 -26.46 42.63 -17.22
C ASN A 586 -27.53 41.58 -17.55
N ARG A 587 -28.65 41.55 -16.80
CA ARG A 587 -29.70 40.54 -17.00
C ARG A 587 -30.31 40.49 -18.41
N ARG A 588 -30.38 41.62 -19.12
CA ARG A 588 -30.87 41.61 -20.51
C ARG A 588 -29.85 40.99 -21.46
N PHE A 589 -28.56 41.27 -21.23
CA PHE A 589 -27.47 40.67 -21.98
C PHE A 589 -27.45 39.13 -21.84
N THR A 590 -27.68 38.61 -20.64
CA THR A 590 -27.75 37.15 -20.39
C THR A 590 -29.01 36.48 -20.92
N GLY A 591 -29.98 37.23 -21.44
CA GLY A 591 -31.16 36.68 -22.11
C GLY A 591 -30.86 36.08 -23.49
N TYR A 592 -29.62 36.17 -23.97
CA TYR A 592 -29.17 35.51 -25.20
C TYR A 592 -29.21 33.98 -25.05
N LEU A 593 -29.97 33.31 -25.92
CA LEU A 593 -30.11 31.86 -25.91
C LEU A 593 -28.89 31.20 -26.57
N THR A 594 -27.96 30.71 -25.77
CA THR A 594 -26.66 30.16 -26.20
C THR A 594 -26.71 28.78 -26.85
N HIS A 595 -27.86 28.09 -26.83
CA HIS A 595 -28.06 26.79 -27.51
C HIS A 595 -29.36 26.75 -28.32
N ALA A 596 -29.97 27.92 -28.62
CA ALA A 596 -31.18 27.95 -29.42
C ALA A 596 -30.88 27.58 -30.87
N THR A 597 -31.75 26.76 -31.45
CA THR A 597 -31.65 26.30 -32.83
C THR A 597 -32.93 26.60 -33.60
N HIS A 598 -32.77 26.93 -34.87
CA HIS A 598 -33.87 27.13 -35.81
C HIS A 598 -34.39 25.81 -36.39
N HIS A 599 -33.84 24.66 -35.99
CA HIS A 599 -34.26 23.33 -36.44
C HIS A 599 -35.40 22.74 -35.59
N ASP A 600 -35.55 23.18 -34.35
CA ASP A 600 -36.60 22.69 -33.44
C ASP A 600 -37.81 23.64 -33.43
N LYS A 601 -38.83 23.26 -34.21
CA LYS A 601 -40.09 24.00 -34.32
C LYS A 601 -40.91 24.00 -33.01
N VAL A 602 -40.75 22.98 -32.16
CA VAL A 602 -41.54 22.82 -30.94
C VAL A 602 -40.94 23.69 -29.82
N LYS A 603 -39.62 23.66 -29.66
CA LYS A 603 -38.93 24.41 -28.60
C LYS A 603 -38.66 25.87 -28.97
N TYR A 604 -38.40 26.17 -30.24
CA TYR A 604 -38.07 27.52 -30.72
C TYR A 604 -38.91 27.93 -31.96
N PRO A 605 -40.25 28.01 -31.84
CA PRO A 605 -41.14 28.24 -32.98
C PRO A 605 -40.86 29.57 -33.70
N ILE A 606 -40.62 30.65 -32.95
CA ILE A 606 -40.35 31.98 -33.52
C ILE A 606 -39.08 31.94 -34.37
N LEU A 607 -38.00 31.34 -33.85
CA LEU A 607 -36.71 31.26 -34.54
C LEU A 607 -36.80 30.41 -35.81
N TYR A 608 -37.52 29.27 -35.77
CA TYR A 608 -37.75 28.40 -36.92
C TYR A 608 -38.42 29.17 -38.08
N TYR A 609 -39.56 29.82 -37.80
CA TYR A 609 -40.33 30.51 -38.84
C TYR A 609 -39.60 31.74 -39.37
N THR A 610 -38.95 32.52 -38.50
CA THR A 610 -38.15 33.67 -38.94
C THR A 610 -36.98 33.25 -39.82
N TYR A 611 -36.27 32.17 -39.49
CA TYR A 611 -35.17 31.67 -40.31
C TYR A 611 -35.62 31.28 -41.71
N TRP A 612 -36.68 30.49 -41.82
CA TRP A 612 -37.20 30.04 -43.12
C TRP A 612 -37.80 31.21 -43.93
N ALA A 613 -38.45 32.16 -43.28
CA ALA A 613 -38.95 33.37 -43.95
C ALA A 613 -37.80 34.22 -44.52
N MET A 614 -36.74 34.48 -43.73
CA MET A 614 -35.58 35.25 -44.19
C MET A 614 -34.77 34.52 -45.25
N THR A 615 -34.60 33.20 -45.12
CA THR A 615 -33.92 32.37 -46.13
C THR A 615 -34.71 32.35 -47.42
N GLY A 616 -36.03 32.18 -47.35
CA GLY A 616 -36.92 32.26 -48.50
C GLY A 616 -36.83 33.60 -49.21
N LEU A 617 -36.92 34.71 -48.45
CA LEU A 617 -36.74 36.06 -48.98
C LEU A 617 -35.40 36.22 -49.71
N LEU A 618 -34.30 35.77 -49.08
CA LEU A 618 -32.95 35.84 -49.65
C LEU A 618 -32.87 35.06 -50.96
N VAL A 619 -33.30 33.80 -50.97
CA VAL A 619 -33.25 32.93 -52.16
C VAL A 619 -34.13 33.49 -53.28
N SER A 620 -35.32 33.99 -52.96
CA SER A 620 -36.22 34.61 -53.95
C SER A 620 -35.62 35.88 -54.56
N VAL A 621 -35.05 36.77 -53.75
CA VAL A 621 -34.43 38.02 -54.24
C VAL A 621 -33.21 37.71 -55.11
N PHE A 622 -32.27 36.88 -54.62
CA PHE A 622 -31.09 36.51 -55.40
C PHE A 622 -31.43 35.70 -56.65
N GLY A 623 -32.42 34.82 -56.58
CA GLY A 623 -32.91 34.06 -57.72
C GLY A 623 -33.53 34.97 -58.77
N PHE A 624 -34.47 35.82 -58.39
CA PHE A 624 -35.14 36.74 -59.30
C PHE A 624 -34.17 37.73 -59.95
N PHE A 625 -33.40 38.47 -59.14
CA PHE A 625 -32.47 39.47 -59.69
C PHE A 625 -31.27 38.83 -60.40
N GLY A 626 -30.81 37.66 -59.95
CA GLY A 626 -29.75 36.89 -60.62
C GLY A 626 -30.19 36.43 -62.02
N VAL A 627 -31.37 35.83 -62.13
CA VAL A 627 -31.94 35.42 -63.42
C VAL A 627 -32.23 36.64 -64.29
N HIS A 628 -32.82 37.70 -63.73
CA HIS A 628 -33.02 38.96 -64.45
C HIS A 628 -31.70 39.51 -65.03
N THR A 629 -30.64 39.55 -64.23
CA THR A 629 -29.32 40.03 -64.67
C THR A 629 -28.72 39.12 -65.74
N LEU A 630 -28.83 37.80 -65.59
CA LEU A 630 -28.36 36.82 -66.57
C LEU A 630 -29.11 36.92 -67.91
N LEU A 631 -30.44 37.10 -67.87
CA LEU A 631 -31.25 37.30 -69.08
C LEU A 631 -31.00 38.67 -69.73
N TRP A 632 -30.66 39.69 -68.95
CA TRP A 632 -30.36 41.03 -69.45
C TRP A 632 -28.90 41.17 -69.95
N LEU A 633 -27.99 40.32 -69.48
CA LEU A 633 -26.56 40.38 -69.83
C LEU A 633 -26.29 40.24 -71.34
N PRO A 634 -26.88 39.29 -72.09
CA PRO A 634 -26.72 39.21 -73.55
C PRO A 634 -27.16 40.50 -74.24
N ARG A 635 -28.31 41.06 -73.85
CA ARG A 635 -28.84 42.31 -74.41
C ARG A 635 -27.94 43.50 -74.08
N SER A 636 -27.39 43.55 -72.88
CA SER A 636 -26.44 44.59 -72.47
C SER A 636 -25.14 44.48 -73.28
N LEU A 637 -24.63 43.26 -73.49
CA LEU A 637 -23.44 43.01 -74.30
C LEU A 637 -23.65 43.31 -75.79
N THR A 638 -24.82 42.99 -76.36
CA THR A 638 -25.15 43.38 -77.74
C THR A 638 -25.24 44.90 -77.87
N MET A 639 -25.93 45.59 -76.96
CA MET A 639 -25.99 47.05 -76.94
C MET A 639 -24.61 47.71 -76.77
N ILE A 640 -23.71 47.13 -75.97
CA ILE A 640 -22.33 47.62 -75.82
C ILE A 640 -21.55 47.40 -77.13
N ARG A 641 -21.73 46.26 -77.81
CA ARG A 641 -21.10 45.98 -79.11
C ARG A 641 -21.62 46.91 -80.20
N GLU A 642 -22.93 47.16 -80.25
CA GLU A 642 -23.56 48.10 -81.18
C GLU A 642 -23.15 49.55 -80.91
N LYS A 643 -23.15 49.99 -79.65
CA LYS A 643 -22.61 51.31 -79.28
C LYS A 643 -21.13 51.44 -79.62
N ARG A 644 -20.32 50.39 -79.48
CA ARG A 644 -18.90 50.40 -79.90
C ARG A 644 -18.76 50.49 -81.43
N LYS A 645 -19.68 49.91 -82.22
CA LYS A 645 -19.75 50.08 -83.68
C LYS A 645 -20.15 51.51 -84.06
N GLN A 646 -21.23 52.05 -83.48
CA GLN A 646 -21.68 53.42 -83.72
C GLN A 646 -20.65 54.48 -83.31
N LYS A 647 -19.90 54.24 -82.22
CA LYS A 647 -18.81 55.12 -81.76
C LYS A 647 -17.58 55.10 -82.68
N LYS A 648 -17.48 54.11 -83.58
CA LYS A 648 -16.47 54.06 -84.65
C LYS A 648 -16.90 54.88 -85.88
N GLU A 649 -18.19 55.16 -86.04
CA GLU A 649 -18.76 55.84 -87.21
C GLU A 649 -19.11 57.32 -86.96
N GLN A 650 -19.30 57.75 -85.70
CA GLN A 650 -19.55 59.16 -85.36
C GLN A 650 -18.31 59.85 -84.78
N HIS A 651 -17.67 60.68 -85.62
CA HIS A 651 -16.56 61.56 -85.28
C HIS A 651 -16.98 63.03 -85.18
N GLU A 652 -18.05 63.37 -84.46
CA GLU A 652 -18.39 64.78 -84.19
C GLU A 652 -18.87 65.00 -82.75
N GLY A 653 -18.23 65.95 -82.04
CA GLY A 653 -18.66 66.56 -80.78
C GLY A 653 -18.83 65.63 -79.56
N ARG A 654 -17.76 65.38 -78.80
CA ARG A 654 -17.90 64.74 -77.47
C ARG A 654 -18.40 65.75 -76.43
N TYR A 655 -19.69 65.74 -76.15
CA TYR A 655 -20.23 66.38 -74.95
C TYR A 655 -19.87 65.54 -73.72
N TYR A 656 -19.03 66.06 -72.82
CA TYR A 656 -18.75 65.43 -71.53
C TYR A 656 -19.83 65.83 -70.52
N ILE A 657 -20.82 64.96 -70.32
CA ILE A 657 -21.82 65.15 -69.25
C ILE A 657 -21.21 64.67 -67.94
N GLN A 658 -20.98 65.59 -66.99
CA GLN A 658 -20.55 65.24 -65.64
C GLN A 658 -21.70 64.57 -64.90
N ARG A 659 -21.72 63.23 -64.87
CA ARG A 659 -22.75 62.45 -64.14
C ARG A 659 -22.67 62.57 -62.62
N PHE A 660 -21.47 62.71 -62.07
CA PHE A 660 -21.23 62.81 -60.63
C PHE A 660 -20.20 63.88 -60.32
N SER A 661 -20.50 64.72 -59.33
CA SER A 661 -19.56 65.68 -58.74
C SER A 661 -18.44 64.96 -57.97
N LEU A 662 -17.32 65.64 -57.69
CA LEU A 662 -16.22 65.05 -56.92
C LEU A 662 -16.70 64.56 -55.54
N ALA A 663 -17.52 65.36 -54.87
CA ALA A 663 -18.12 65.00 -53.58
C ALA A 663 -18.97 63.73 -53.69
N GLN A 664 -19.81 63.61 -54.74
CA GLN A 664 -20.61 62.41 -54.96
C GLN A 664 -19.74 61.17 -55.23
N ARG A 665 -18.64 61.30 -55.98
CA ARG A 665 -17.73 60.15 -56.21
C ARG A 665 -17.07 59.68 -54.92
N ILE A 666 -16.68 60.61 -54.04
CA ILE A 666 -16.08 60.28 -52.74
C ILE A 666 -17.10 59.58 -51.84
N THR A 667 -18.35 60.08 -51.77
CA THR A 667 -19.39 59.42 -50.98
C THR A 667 -19.73 58.04 -51.50
N HIS A 668 -19.79 57.85 -52.82
CA HIS A 668 -20.00 56.53 -53.41
C HIS A 668 -18.84 55.58 -53.10
N LEU A 669 -17.60 56.05 -53.19
CA LEU A 669 -16.43 55.23 -52.83
C LEU A 669 -16.50 54.79 -51.37
N PHE A 670 -16.85 55.70 -50.46
CA PHE A 670 -16.99 55.41 -49.03
C PHE A 670 -18.09 54.38 -48.75
N VAL A 671 -19.27 54.53 -49.36
CA VAL A 671 -20.38 53.58 -49.21
C VAL A 671 -20.01 52.20 -49.75
N ILE A 672 -19.33 52.15 -50.90
CA ILE A 672 -18.89 50.87 -51.49
C ILE A 672 -17.86 50.20 -50.58
N THR A 673 -16.85 50.91 -50.09
CA THR A 673 -15.81 50.32 -49.24
C THR A 673 -16.37 49.89 -47.89
N SER A 674 -17.26 50.69 -47.28
CA SER A 674 -17.98 50.33 -46.05
C SER A 674 -18.83 49.06 -46.25
N PHE A 675 -19.69 49.02 -47.27
CA PHE A 675 -20.56 47.87 -47.54
C PHE A 675 -19.77 46.60 -47.87
N MET A 676 -18.73 46.71 -48.71
CA MET A 676 -17.87 45.56 -49.02
C MET A 676 -17.13 45.04 -47.79
N SER A 677 -16.67 45.94 -46.91
CA SER A 677 -16.01 45.56 -45.65
C SER A 677 -16.97 44.85 -44.70
N LEU A 678 -18.20 45.34 -44.56
CA LEU A 678 -19.26 44.70 -43.76
C LEU A 678 -19.64 43.33 -44.30
N ALA A 679 -19.83 43.21 -45.62
CA ALA A 679 -20.16 41.95 -46.27
C ALA A 679 -19.03 40.93 -46.10
N LEU A 680 -17.77 41.32 -46.34
CA LEU A 680 -16.61 40.44 -46.23
C LEU A 680 -16.43 39.92 -44.80
N THR A 681 -16.46 40.82 -43.81
CA THR A 681 -16.31 40.47 -42.39
C THR A 681 -17.50 39.68 -41.85
N GLY A 682 -18.73 39.96 -42.30
CA GLY A 682 -19.93 39.21 -41.92
C GLY A 682 -20.02 37.81 -42.54
N MET A 683 -19.65 37.68 -43.82
CA MET A 683 -19.63 36.40 -44.53
C MET A 683 -18.59 35.44 -43.94
N MET A 684 -17.41 35.96 -43.59
CA MET A 684 -16.38 35.20 -42.87
C MET A 684 -16.94 34.53 -41.61
N LEU A 685 -17.74 35.27 -40.82
CA LEU A 685 -18.31 34.74 -39.59
C LEU A 685 -19.50 33.79 -39.84
N LYS A 686 -20.36 34.11 -40.82
CA LYS A 686 -21.51 33.27 -41.18
C LYS A 686 -21.08 31.87 -41.64
N PHE A 687 -19.98 31.78 -42.38
CA PHE A 687 -19.45 30.55 -42.97
C PHE A 687 -18.19 30.05 -42.25
N SER A 688 -18.14 30.17 -40.93
CA SER A 688 -16.96 29.83 -40.11
C SER A 688 -16.50 28.38 -40.20
N SER A 689 -17.34 27.47 -40.70
CA SER A 689 -16.99 26.06 -40.95
C SER A 689 -16.23 25.84 -42.26
N MET A 690 -16.20 26.82 -43.16
CA MET A 690 -15.59 26.69 -44.49
C MET A 690 -14.12 27.10 -44.47
N ALA A 691 -13.27 26.36 -45.18
CA ALA A 691 -11.82 26.61 -45.22
C ALA A 691 -11.45 28.03 -45.69
N TRP A 692 -12.20 28.60 -46.65
CA TRP A 692 -11.97 29.96 -47.15
C TRP A 692 -12.20 31.03 -46.08
N ALA A 693 -13.10 30.80 -45.12
CA ALA A 693 -13.38 31.74 -44.04
C ALA A 693 -12.22 31.77 -43.04
N GLY A 694 -11.60 30.62 -42.76
CA GLY A 694 -10.38 30.54 -41.96
C GLY A 694 -9.20 31.27 -42.61
N PHE A 695 -8.99 31.05 -43.92
CA PHE A 695 -7.97 31.80 -44.68
C PHE A 695 -8.21 33.32 -44.61
N LEU A 696 -9.45 33.75 -44.87
CA LEU A 696 -9.81 35.16 -44.84
C LEU A 696 -9.65 35.76 -43.43
N SER A 697 -9.96 35.01 -42.38
CA SER A 697 -9.74 35.43 -41.01
C SER A 697 -8.26 35.68 -40.73
N ASN A 698 -7.39 34.74 -41.12
CA ASN A 698 -5.95 34.90 -40.94
C ASN A 698 -5.40 36.10 -41.73
N LEU A 699 -5.88 36.30 -42.97
CA LEU A 699 -5.50 37.44 -43.81
C LEU A 699 -5.87 38.79 -43.18
N LEU A 700 -7.03 38.87 -42.53
CA LEU A 700 -7.51 40.09 -41.87
C LEU A 700 -6.91 40.30 -40.46
N GLY A 701 -5.97 39.46 -40.02
CA GLY A 701 -5.37 39.54 -38.68
C GLY A 701 -6.18 38.87 -37.57
N GLY A 702 -7.05 37.92 -37.94
CA GLY A 702 -7.87 37.12 -37.04
C GLY A 702 -9.23 37.73 -36.71
N VAL A 703 -10.07 36.97 -36.01
CA VAL A 703 -11.47 37.33 -35.67
C VAL A 703 -11.55 38.65 -34.91
N ALA A 704 -10.60 38.93 -34.00
CA ALA A 704 -10.60 40.16 -33.21
C ALA A 704 -10.40 41.42 -34.06
N VAL A 705 -9.48 41.36 -35.04
CA VAL A 705 -9.20 42.48 -35.96
C VAL A 705 -10.36 42.63 -36.95
N ALA A 706 -10.84 41.53 -37.53
CA ALA A 706 -12.02 41.53 -38.39
C ALA A 706 -13.24 42.17 -37.69
N GLY A 707 -13.45 41.92 -36.40
CA GLY A 707 -14.51 42.56 -35.62
C GLY A 707 -14.31 44.07 -35.44
N LYS A 708 -13.07 44.56 -35.32
CA LYS A 708 -12.77 46.00 -35.30
C LYS A 708 -13.04 46.64 -36.67
N ILE A 709 -12.61 46.00 -37.75
CA ILE A 709 -12.89 46.42 -39.13
C ILE A 709 -14.39 46.50 -39.37
N HIS A 710 -15.15 45.49 -38.92
CA HIS A 710 -16.60 45.46 -39.06
C HIS A 710 -17.27 46.64 -38.35
N ARG A 711 -16.87 46.94 -37.11
CA ARG A 711 -17.40 48.10 -36.36
C ARG A 711 -17.02 49.43 -36.99
N LEU A 712 -15.79 49.57 -37.48
CA LEU A 712 -15.35 50.80 -38.16
C LEU A 712 -16.08 51.01 -39.49
N ALA A 713 -16.39 49.94 -40.22
CA ALA A 713 -17.16 50.04 -41.46
C ALA A 713 -18.65 50.29 -41.23
N ALA A 714 -19.18 49.98 -40.03
CA ALA A 714 -20.58 50.18 -39.67
C ALA A 714 -20.92 51.63 -39.26
N VAL A 715 -19.91 52.41 -38.87
CA VAL A 715 -20.01 53.84 -38.53
C VAL A 715 -19.65 54.66 -39.76
#